data_AF-A0A087MGJ1-F1
#
_entry.id   AF-A0A087MGJ1-F1
#
_cell.length_a   1.000
_cell.length_b   1.000
_cell.length_c   1.000
_cell.angle_alpha   90.00
_cell.angle_beta   90.00
_cell.angle_gamma   90.00
#
_symmetry.space_group_name_H-M   'P 1'
#
loop_
_entity.id
_entity.type
_entity.pdbx_description
1 polymer ?
#
loop_
_entity_poly.entity_id
_entity_poly.type
_entity_poly.pdbx_seq_one_letter_code
_entity_poly.pdbx_strand_id
1 'polypeptide(L)'
;MIRRILMIGLALTGLVLWTAPTDAYTPVDPDAQPPALLNDAIDHRKVAKALSIVHRDAPCSPCWGALVDYTTFTKPVQSYRAKRFDGFYVTVLLPVENPREHLVTDRHLRALVDRLDILYLAYRDLMGWEPVQSRDPAGKQVFAILPNDPNFIGMGRIAGDSSEYSNSVLEDPELDVDILPYVWSHELAHNFDPIDHWDYGYDELHAWTTFIDSWFLRKQSRYTVTSDWHWSHYYQQAIDQWESLVALPTFSWSRCLANPIPQWDCGYVWAHFHHIGSFMVSLSSYMKPTEVRDWVRQGVQESRQGLLVANTSEARNDAMLAGLAAATRSDPSCLNQIFPWGAGPGVHANGRFELAFRPCRDEDGDGFIRRDDCDDSRADVNPLAIERVNGLDDNCNVLVDDVSIAELDQAGGDFSDAVFDPPNLVDVPFHASGTLSGETDVDTIGLHVPAALTGFICSQGGPLVFFSVYAHGGEYTNDYSIPAGGCLSMSNANPMSAFGVRGQAGSHGSYTLRLVKHRERTMLSTRALHLEYRGDTVQGIVDASRLDSEPESIQVRWFASGAGLIGDRPLSDPEALISPPIPEELLSNPSYPVQVRAQLWRDEMPIGEPSFPLTVNRPSYALSNGTAETFRLDAGQELRKLFVDVPVGAQSLLVTGQSAGEMEVRLVRVPAPATPWPDANIAISPDPVLASHRFTTRNGDQQGALIVGPTLEPGRWYVVANNQGAMAADLTLMATVTAAAPEVRSGSYFNPSRSGHGVFVYPAGDQWSALWYTYFRDFSPTWYYAQGPAPGADGIWSAPLYRSHWSQGTSTLHEVGNVILTPTGRDAFTWTFNLEGDTGSEPMQSLGRGCLESSGGILDSSGNWFDPERSGSGYSVQTWENGYVYVASFIYDAKGFPRFASAETLTPYLATIDSGVRQTAGPCPLCLAQPKLAPLLQVRSAGVTEFDFSSGTLGSVFSDIGFVGNVEGSWTSFDQVQPLGEIQGCEL
;
A
#
# COMPACT_ATOMS: atom_id res chain seq x y z
N MET A 1 40.16 32.68 -62.79
CA MET A 1 41.51 32.98 -63.29
C MET A 1 42.40 31.82 -62.88
N ILE A 2 43.02 31.15 -63.86
CA ILE A 2 44.38 30.58 -63.76
C ILE A 2 44.58 29.48 -62.68
N ARG A 3 44.58 28.21 -63.10
CA ARG A 3 45.80 27.37 -63.31
C ARG A 3 46.17 26.64 -62.00
N ARG A 4 46.62 25.38 -61.94
CA ARG A 4 47.18 24.44 -62.93
C ARG A 4 47.47 23.14 -62.16
N ILE A 5 47.16 21.96 -62.71
CA ILE A 5 48.11 21.01 -63.35
C ILE A 5 48.97 20.22 -62.33
N LEU A 6 49.24 18.92 -62.43
CA LEU A 6 48.89 17.87 -63.38
C LEU A 6 49.71 16.61 -62.99
N MET A 7 49.11 15.44 -63.17
CA MET A 7 49.67 14.23 -63.80
C MET A 7 50.64 13.24 -63.09
N ILE A 8 50.23 11.98 -63.29
CA ILE A 8 50.95 10.77 -63.76
C ILE A 8 51.51 9.82 -62.72
N GLY A 9 51.04 8.55 -62.84
CA GLY A 9 51.96 7.42 -62.77
C GLY A 9 51.36 6.06 -62.37
N LEU A 10 50.74 5.39 -63.35
CA LEU A 10 50.42 3.96 -63.44
C LEU A 10 51.29 2.95 -62.63
N ALA A 11 50.62 1.93 -62.06
CA ALA A 11 50.64 0.50 -62.46
C ALA A 11 50.91 -0.57 -61.38
N LEU A 12 49.94 -1.49 -61.32
CA LEU A 12 49.98 -2.95 -61.13
C LEU A 12 50.04 -3.61 -59.72
N THR A 13 48.97 -4.40 -59.51
CA THR A 13 48.85 -5.74 -58.89
C THR A 13 48.90 -5.90 -57.37
N GLY A 14 47.70 -6.14 -56.82
CA GLY A 14 47.38 -7.43 -56.19
C GLY A 14 47.62 -7.56 -54.69
N LEU A 15 46.67 -7.08 -53.88
CA LEU A 15 46.36 -7.66 -52.58
C LEU A 15 44.93 -7.22 -52.19
N VAL A 16 44.03 -8.19 -52.01
CA VAL A 16 42.73 -7.97 -51.37
C VAL A 16 43.00 -7.81 -49.88
N LEU A 17 42.85 -6.59 -49.37
CA LEU A 17 42.77 -6.29 -47.95
C LEU A 17 41.56 -5.36 -47.74
N TRP A 18 40.70 -5.79 -46.83
CA TRP A 18 39.55 -5.09 -46.27
C TRP A 18 39.84 -3.64 -45.91
N THR A 19 38.93 -2.72 -46.26
CA THR A 19 38.74 -1.45 -45.55
C THR A 19 37.24 -1.29 -45.26
N ALA A 20 36.92 -1.00 -44.00
CA ALA A 20 35.57 -0.88 -43.46
C ALA A 20 34.84 0.37 -44.01
N PRO A 21 33.50 0.34 -44.17
CA PRO A 21 32.73 1.55 -44.37
C PRO A 21 32.60 2.30 -43.04
N THR A 22 32.92 3.59 -43.08
CA THR A 22 32.67 4.56 -42.00
C THR A 22 31.22 5.05 -42.11
N ASP A 23 30.32 4.47 -41.32
CA ASP A 23 28.95 4.99 -41.15
C ASP A 23 28.92 5.91 -39.92
N ALA A 24 29.00 7.21 -40.17
CA ALA A 24 28.80 8.23 -39.14
C ALA A 24 27.30 8.53 -38.99
N TYR A 25 26.78 8.35 -37.77
CA TYR A 25 25.42 8.74 -37.38
C TYR A 25 25.28 10.28 -37.42
N THR A 26 24.49 10.81 -38.35
CA THR A 26 24.13 12.24 -38.38
C THR A 26 23.03 12.54 -37.36
N PRO A 27 23.15 13.58 -36.50
CA PRO A 27 22.05 14.02 -35.65
C PRO A 27 20.82 14.39 -36.51
N VAL A 28 19.64 14.00 -36.04
CA VAL A 28 18.37 14.34 -36.69
C VAL A 28 18.05 15.81 -36.43
N ASP A 29 17.75 16.55 -37.50
CA ASP A 29 17.22 17.91 -37.47
C ASP A 29 15.81 17.89 -36.84
N PRO A 30 15.57 18.59 -35.72
CA PRO A 30 14.28 18.58 -35.03
C PRO A 30 13.11 19.14 -35.87
N ASP A 31 13.40 19.83 -36.98
CA ASP A 31 12.39 20.42 -37.88
C ASP A 31 12.20 19.62 -39.19
N ALA A 32 12.91 18.50 -39.37
CA ALA A 32 12.76 17.68 -40.57
C ALA A 32 11.41 16.94 -40.57
N GLN A 33 10.57 17.25 -41.57
CA GLN A 33 9.33 16.51 -41.80
C GLN A 33 9.62 15.01 -41.97
N PRO A 34 8.94 14.13 -41.21
CA PRO A 34 9.22 12.70 -41.20
C PRO A 34 9.01 12.10 -42.60
N PRO A 35 9.82 11.10 -43.01
CA PRO A 35 9.51 10.29 -44.17
C PRO A 35 8.12 9.67 -44.00
N ALA A 36 7.32 9.71 -45.05
CA ALA A 36 5.99 9.11 -45.03
C ALA A 36 6.10 7.60 -44.77
N LEU A 37 5.46 7.18 -43.66
CA LEU A 37 5.01 5.82 -43.35
C LEU A 37 6.07 4.78 -42.99
N LEU A 38 6.34 4.69 -41.69
CA LEU A 38 6.59 3.43 -40.96
C LEU A 38 5.77 3.41 -39.65
N ASN A 39 4.53 3.90 -39.70
CA ASN A 39 3.53 3.63 -38.65
C ASN A 39 3.19 2.13 -38.52
N ASP A 40 3.73 1.30 -39.42
CA ASP A 40 3.50 -0.15 -39.49
C ASP A 40 4.69 -0.99 -38.94
N ALA A 41 5.59 -0.42 -38.14
CA ALA A 41 6.80 -1.12 -37.66
C ALA A 41 6.67 -1.80 -36.29
N ILE A 42 5.58 -1.60 -35.53
CA ILE A 42 5.29 -2.44 -34.36
C ILE A 42 4.69 -3.75 -34.91
N ASP A 43 5.37 -4.87 -34.74
CA ASP A 43 5.12 -6.15 -35.42
C ASP A 43 3.63 -6.46 -35.71
N HIS A 44 3.24 -6.32 -36.99
CA HIS A 44 1.91 -6.64 -37.51
C HIS A 44 1.55 -8.14 -37.46
N ARG A 45 2.44 -9.03 -36.98
CA ARG A 45 2.12 -10.46 -36.81
C ARG A 45 1.13 -10.75 -35.67
N LYS A 46 0.80 -9.77 -34.82
CA LYS A 46 -0.17 -9.93 -33.72
C LYS A 46 -1.61 -9.44 -34.01
N VAL A 47 -1.89 -8.83 -35.17
CA VAL A 47 -3.25 -8.34 -35.49
C VAL A 47 -4.11 -9.43 -36.13
N ALA A 48 -4.84 -10.18 -35.30
CA ALA A 48 -6.06 -10.84 -35.77
C ALA A 48 -7.22 -9.82 -35.74
N LYS A 49 -7.59 -9.32 -36.92
CA LYS A 49 -8.81 -8.54 -37.15
C LYS A 49 -10.04 -9.26 -36.59
N ALA A 50 -10.90 -8.46 -35.94
CA ALA A 50 -12.33 -8.68 -35.63
C ALA A 50 -12.71 -9.06 -34.19
N LEU A 51 -12.52 -8.17 -33.20
CA LEU A 51 -13.26 -8.26 -31.92
C LEU A 51 -13.51 -6.85 -31.35
N SER A 52 -14.76 -6.56 -30.96
CA SER A 52 -15.25 -5.23 -30.56
C SER A 52 -16.22 -5.32 -29.40
N ILE A 53 -16.21 -4.34 -28.50
CA ILE A 53 -17.34 -4.07 -27.59
C ILE A 53 -18.52 -3.59 -28.44
N VAL A 54 -19.68 -4.24 -28.32
CA VAL A 54 -20.92 -3.82 -29.00
C VAL A 54 -21.92 -3.31 -27.96
N HIS A 55 -22.28 -2.04 -28.08
CA HIS A 55 -23.33 -1.43 -27.25
C HIS A 55 -24.71 -1.91 -27.69
N ARG A 56 -25.55 -2.29 -26.73
CA ARG A 56 -26.96 -2.62 -26.98
C ARG A 56 -27.92 -1.51 -26.60
N ASP A 57 -27.56 -0.71 -25.59
CA ASP A 57 -28.36 0.40 -25.08
C ASP A 57 -27.82 1.76 -25.58
N ALA A 58 -28.57 2.83 -25.33
CA ALA A 58 -28.11 4.19 -25.63
C ALA A 58 -26.76 4.50 -24.95
N PRO A 59 -25.88 5.31 -25.56
CA PRO A 59 -24.57 5.59 -25.00
C PRO A 59 -24.67 6.24 -23.61
N CYS A 60 -24.09 5.58 -22.61
CA CYS A 60 -23.71 6.19 -21.33
C CYS A 60 -22.21 6.50 -21.35
N SER A 61 -21.79 7.57 -20.66
CA SER A 61 -20.39 7.85 -20.40
C SER A 61 -20.31 8.84 -19.22
N PRO A 62 -19.74 8.45 -18.06
CA PRO A 62 -19.26 7.11 -17.71
C PRO A 62 -20.41 6.10 -17.49
N CYS A 63 -20.23 4.86 -17.94
CA CYS A 63 -21.16 3.77 -17.65
C CYS A 63 -20.85 3.10 -16.30
N TRP A 64 -21.91 2.71 -15.57
CA TRP A 64 -21.80 1.92 -14.34
C TRP A 64 -22.85 0.81 -14.34
N GLY A 65 -22.46 -0.36 -14.85
CA GLY A 65 -23.32 -1.55 -14.96
C GLY A 65 -24.10 -1.70 -16.27
N ALA A 66 -23.84 -0.87 -17.28
CA ALA A 66 -24.49 -0.97 -18.58
C ALA A 66 -24.13 -2.28 -19.30
N LEU A 67 -25.07 -2.85 -20.06
CA LEU A 67 -24.86 -4.13 -20.73
C LEU A 67 -24.19 -3.96 -22.10
N VAL A 68 -23.13 -4.73 -22.31
CA VAL A 68 -22.40 -4.82 -23.57
C VAL A 68 -22.15 -6.27 -23.97
N ASP A 69 -21.94 -6.52 -25.25
CA ASP A 69 -21.35 -7.78 -25.72
C ASP A 69 -19.84 -7.61 -25.87
N TYR A 70 -19.07 -8.54 -25.31
CA TYR A 70 -17.62 -8.62 -25.47
C TYR A 70 -17.24 -9.93 -26.15
N THR A 71 -16.19 -9.91 -26.97
CA THR A 71 -15.63 -11.13 -27.58
C THR A 71 -14.14 -11.20 -27.32
N THR A 72 -13.69 -12.34 -26.81
CA THR A 72 -12.32 -12.54 -26.34
C THR A 72 -11.31 -12.62 -27.48
N PHE A 73 -10.10 -12.13 -27.25
CA PHE A 73 -8.94 -12.37 -28.10
C PHE A 73 -8.21 -13.66 -27.72
N THR A 74 -8.34 -14.14 -26.48
CA THR A 74 -7.75 -15.41 -26.06
C THR A 74 -8.47 -16.59 -26.71
N LYS A 75 -7.73 -17.71 -26.88
CA LYS A 75 -8.25 -18.94 -27.46
C LYS A 75 -8.73 -19.90 -26.37
N PRO A 76 -9.86 -20.61 -26.56
CA PRO A 76 -10.78 -20.46 -27.68
C PRO A 76 -11.54 -19.13 -27.63
N VAL A 77 -11.74 -18.50 -28.79
CA VAL A 77 -12.48 -17.24 -28.91
C VAL A 77 -13.93 -17.47 -28.49
N GLN A 78 -14.44 -16.64 -27.57
CA GLN A 78 -15.81 -16.71 -27.06
C GLN A 78 -16.44 -15.31 -26.97
N SER A 79 -17.75 -15.23 -27.15
CA SER A 79 -18.54 -14.00 -26.92
C SER A 79 -19.44 -14.18 -25.70
N TYR A 80 -19.52 -13.17 -24.84
CA TYR A 80 -20.40 -13.18 -23.67
C TYR A 80 -20.94 -11.79 -23.35
N ARG A 81 -22.00 -11.74 -22.54
CA ARG A 81 -22.58 -10.49 -22.04
C ARG A 81 -21.82 -10.04 -20.81
N ALA A 82 -21.48 -8.76 -20.76
CA ALA A 82 -20.78 -8.14 -19.65
C ALA A 82 -21.49 -6.87 -19.16
N LYS A 83 -21.36 -6.59 -17.86
CA LYS A 83 -21.61 -5.30 -17.23
C LYS A 83 -20.36 -4.43 -17.42
N ARG A 84 -20.53 -3.21 -17.90
CA ARG A 84 -19.46 -2.24 -18.18
C ARG A 84 -19.33 -1.21 -17.05
N PHE A 85 -18.11 -0.98 -16.58
CA PHE A 85 -17.77 -0.01 -15.55
C PHE A 85 -16.64 0.91 -16.04
N ASP A 86 -16.92 2.20 -16.13
CA ASP A 86 -16.01 3.17 -16.73
C ASP A 86 -15.28 4.02 -15.69
N GLY A 87 -13.96 4.12 -15.87
CA GLY A 87 -13.14 5.25 -15.43
C GLY A 87 -13.07 6.32 -16.53
N PHE A 88 -12.10 7.23 -16.43
CA PHE A 88 -11.83 8.21 -17.47
C PHE A 88 -11.03 7.60 -18.63
N TYR A 89 -9.92 6.92 -18.33
CA TYR A 89 -9.01 6.24 -19.25
C TYR A 89 -9.32 4.76 -19.45
N VAL A 90 -9.98 4.13 -18.48
CA VAL A 90 -10.16 2.66 -18.45
C VAL A 90 -11.62 2.22 -18.47
N THR A 91 -11.83 0.98 -18.92
CA THR A 91 -13.12 0.28 -18.92
C THR A 91 -12.92 -1.12 -18.34
N VAL A 92 -13.66 -1.45 -17.28
CA VAL A 92 -13.71 -2.81 -16.70
C VAL A 92 -14.99 -3.51 -17.15
N LEU A 93 -14.86 -4.75 -17.62
CA LEU A 93 -15.96 -5.60 -18.06
C LEU A 93 -16.07 -6.82 -17.14
N LEU A 94 -17.21 -6.95 -16.48
CA LEU A 94 -17.56 -8.10 -15.63
C LEU A 94 -18.63 -8.94 -16.32
N PRO A 95 -18.46 -10.27 -16.53
CA PRO A 95 -19.49 -11.11 -17.10
C PRO A 95 -20.80 -11.03 -16.29
N VAL A 96 -21.93 -10.95 -16.99
CA VAL A 96 -23.25 -10.95 -16.33
C VAL A 96 -23.47 -12.25 -15.56
N GLU A 97 -22.97 -13.36 -16.10
CA GLU A 97 -22.98 -14.67 -15.46
C GLU A 97 -21.54 -15.04 -15.09
N ASN A 98 -21.23 -15.01 -13.80
CA ASN A 98 -19.91 -15.32 -13.27
C ASN A 98 -20.04 -16.12 -11.95
N PRO A 99 -19.34 -17.26 -11.77
CA PRO A 99 -19.39 -18.06 -10.53
C PRO A 99 -18.96 -17.29 -9.27
N ARG A 100 -18.20 -16.21 -9.44
CA ARG A 100 -17.65 -15.38 -8.35
C ARG A 100 -18.37 -14.05 -8.16
N GLU A 101 -19.58 -13.86 -8.71
CA GLU A 101 -20.34 -12.60 -8.56
C GLU A 101 -20.54 -12.20 -7.08
N HIS A 102 -20.67 -13.18 -6.18
CA HIS A 102 -20.80 -12.96 -4.75
C HIS A 102 -19.54 -12.36 -4.07
N LEU A 103 -18.38 -12.39 -4.72
CA LEU A 103 -17.14 -11.80 -4.20
C LEU A 103 -16.99 -10.33 -4.61
N VAL A 104 -17.80 -9.84 -5.55
CA VAL A 104 -17.65 -8.53 -6.16
C VAL A 104 -18.71 -7.57 -5.61
N THR A 105 -18.28 -6.53 -4.90
CA THR A 105 -19.17 -5.44 -4.45
C THR A 105 -19.02 -4.22 -5.34
N ASP A 106 -20.00 -3.31 -5.33
CA ASP A 106 -19.90 -2.02 -6.04
C ASP A 106 -18.67 -1.22 -5.60
N ARG A 107 -18.27 -1.36 -4.33
CA ARG A 107 -17.05 -0.75 -3.80
C ARG A 107 -15.79 -1.40 -4.38
N HIS A 108 -15.74 -2.72 -4.51
CA HIS A 108 -14.59 -3.42 -5.11
C HIS A 108 -14.39 -2.97 -6.56
N LEU A 109 -15.49 -2.90 -7.32
CA LEU A 109 -15.47 -2.42 -8.70
C LEU A 109 -15.04 -0.94 -8.77
N ARG A 110 -15.51 -0.10 -7.85
CA ARG A 110 -15.08 1.31 -7.78
C ARG A 110 -13.60 1.46 -7.50
N ALA A 111 -13.09 0.74 -6.50
CA ALA A 111 -11.67 0.75 -6.15
C ALA A 111 -10.82 0.28 -7.33
N LEU A 112 -11.17 -0.87 -7.94
CA LEU A 112 -10.49 -1.40 -9.11
C LEU A 112 -10.45 -0.40 -10.26
N VAL A 113 -11.60 0.17 -10.64
CA VAL A 113 -11.68 1.11 -11.76
C VAL A 113 -10.87 2.37 -11.47
N ASP A 114 -11.01 2.99 -10.28
CA ASP A 114 -10.25 4.22 -9.94
C ASP A 114 -8.75 3.98 -9.87
N ARG A 115 -8.33 2.84 -9.30
CA ARG A 115 -6.91 2.49 -9.19
C ARG A 115 -6.30 2.18 -10.56
N LEU A 116 -7.04 1.53 -11.46
CA LEU A 116 -6.60 1.34 -12.84
C LEU A 116 -6.51 2.67 -13.60
N ASP A 117 -7.44 3.60 -13.35
CA ASP A 117 -7.48 4.91 -14.00
C ASP A 117 -6.25 5.77 -13.66
N ILE A 118 -5.90 5.82 -12.36
CA ILE A 118 -4.71 6.52 -11.87
C ILE A 118 -3.43 5.82 -12.37
N LEU A 119 -3.41 4.48 -12.39
CA LEU A 119 -2.24 3.74 -12.87
C LEU A 119 -1.99 3.96 -14.36
N TYR A 120 -3.05 3.95 -15.18
CA TYR A 120 -2.97 4.25 -16.60
C TYR A 120 -2.32 5.62 -16.82
N LEU A 121 -2.76 6.64 -16.08
CA LEU A 121 -2.18 7.97 -16.14
C LEU A 121 -0.69 7.96 -15.76
N ALA A 122 -0.33 7.23 -14.71
CA ALA A 122 1.06 7.12 -14.26
C ALA A 122 1.96 6.49 -15.32
N TYR A 123 1.50 5.48 -16.04
CA TYR A 123 2.24 4.87 -17.16
C TYR A 123 2.37 5.84 -18.34
N ARG A 124 1.28 6.52 -18.72
CA ARG A 124 1.30 7.53 -19.78
C ARG A 124 2.32 8.63 -19.47
N ASP A 125 2.30 9.15 -18.25
CA ASP A 125 3.17 10.24 -17.84
C ASP A 125 4.63 9.77 -17.74
N LEU A 126 4.91 8.57 -17.20
CA LEU A 126 6.26 7.99 -17.22
C LEU A 126 6.83 7.94 -18.65
N MET A 127 6.05 7.43 -19.60
CA MET A 127 6.51 7.15 -20.96
C MET A 127 6.40 8.36 -21.90
N GLY A 128 5.68 9.42 -21.50
CA GLY A 128 5.35 10.54 -22.39
C GLY A 128 4.57 10.10 -23.64
N TRP A 129 3.89 8.96 -23.55
CA TRP A 129 3.25 8.25 -24.65
C TRP A 129 2.17 7.32 -24.12
N GLU A 130 1.12 7.12 -24.92
CA GLU A 130 0.11 6.09 -24.68
C GLU A 130 -0.21 5.34 -25.97
N PRO A 131 -0.59 4.07 -25.87
CA PRO A 131 -1.01 3.28 -27.01
C PRO A 131 -2.38 3.75 -27.54
N VAL A 132 -2.60 3.58 -28.85
CA VAL A 132 -3.90 3.87 -29.47
C VAL A 132 -4.91 2.80 -29.09
N GLN A 133 -5.94 3.19 -28.34
CA GLN A 133 -7.01 2.30 -27.92
C GLN A 133 -8.02 2.10 -29.05
N SER A 134 -8.04 0.89 -29.62
CA SER A 134 -8.89 0.57 -30.78
C SER A 134 -10.05 -0.40 -30.49
N ARG A 135 -10.07 -1.00 -29.30
CA ARG A 135 -11.05 -2.03 -28.90
C ARG A 135 -12.33 -1.45 -28.29
N ASP A 136 -12.18 -0.40 -27.50
CA ASP A 136 -13.30 0.35 -26.98
C ASP A 136 -13.65 1.47 -27.97
N PRO A 137 -14.89 1.55 -28.49
CA PRO A 137 -15.32 2.68 -29.32
C PRO A 137 -15.14 4.05 -28.63
N ALA A 138 -15.08 4.07 -27.30
CA ALA A 138 -14.81 5.28 -26.52
C ALA A 138 -13.30 5.60 -26.37
N GLY A 139 -12.40 4.79 -26.93
CA GLY A 139 -10.95 5.02 -26.88
C GLY A 139 -10.33 4.76 -25.51
N LYS A 140 -10.92 3.86 -24.71
CA LYS A 140 -10.44 3.49 -23.36
C LYS A 140 -9.72 2.14 -23.35
N GLN A 141 -8.80 1.97 -22.41
CA GLN A 141 -8.12 0.70 -22.15
C GLN A 141 -9.11 -0.29 -21.51
N VAL A 142 -9.25 -1.49 -22.10
CA VAL A 142 -10.23 -2.47 -21.67
C VAL A 142 -9.61 -3.54 -20.78
N PHE A 143 -10.25 -3.80 -19.65
CA PHE A 143 -9.93 -4.87 -18.72
C PHE A 143 -11.13 -5.83 -18.66
N ALA A 144 -11.01 -7.01 -19.26
CA ALA A 144 -12.11 -7.95 -19.41
C ALA A 144 -11.92 -9.19 -18.52
N ILE A 145 -12.83 -9.38 -17.57
CA ILE A 145 -12.85 -10.60 -16.75
C ILE A 145 -13.61 -11.68 -17.52
N LEU A 146 -13.03 -12.87 -17.63
CA LEU A 146 -13.63 -13.97 -18.37
C LEU A 146 -14.64 -14.76 -17.51
N PRO A 147 -15.70 -15.33 -18.09
CA PRO A 147 -16.69 -16.12 -17.34
C PRO A 147 -16.16 -17.45 -16.78
N ASN A 148 -14.99 -17.89 -17.25
CA ASN A 148 -14.34 -19.15 -16.90
C ASN A 148 -12.89 -18.92 -16.43
N ASP A 149 -12.29 -19.97 -15.84
CA ASP A 149 -10.87 -20.01 -15.45
C ASP A 149 -10.03 -20.61 -16.59
N PRO A 150 -9.41 -19.79 -17.46
CA PRO A 150 -8.43 -20.27 -18.43
C PRO A 150 -7.11 -20.69 -17.75
N ASN A 151 -6.18 -21.28 -18.52
CA ASN A 151 -4.83 -21.63 -18.05
C ASN A 151 -3.88 -20.40 -18.00
N PHE A 152 -4.36 -19.29 -17.43
CA PHE A 152 -3.61 -18.07 -17.13
C PHE A 152 -4.41 -17.24 -16.11
N ILE A 153 -3.73 -16.38 -15.35
CA ILE A 153 -4.39 -15.47 -14.39
C ILE A 153 -4.76 -14.16 -15.07
N GLY A 154 -3.81 -13.56 -15.81
CA GLY A 154 -4.00 -12.41 -16.67
C GLY A 154 -3.35 -12.64 -18.05
N MET A 155 -3.78 -11.86 -19.04
CA MET A 155 -3.14 -11.79 -20.34
C MET A 155 -3.33 -10.42 -20.98
N GLY A 156 -2.23 -9.70 -21.15
CA GLY A 156 -2.03 -8.55 -22.04
C GLY A 156 -0.92 -8.91 -23.02
N ARG A 157 -1.12 -8.64 -24.32
CA ARG A 157 -0.18 -9.15 -25.36
C ARG A 157 0.27 -8.10 -26.37
N ILE A 158 -0.50 -7.03 -26.49
CA ILE A 158 -0.36 -6.01 -27.53
C ILE A 158 -0.67 -4.65 -26.93
N ALA A 159 0.17 -3.68 -27.26
CA ALA A 159 -0.07 -2.29 -26.89
C ALA A 159 -1.42 -1.79 -27.46
N GLY A 160 -2.26 -1.21 -26.60
CA GLY A 160 -3.58 -0.66 -26.99
C GLY A 160 -4.67 -1.68 -27.29
N ASP A 161 -4.43 -2.96 -26.96
CA ASP A 161 -5.45 -4.01 -26.95
C ASP A 161 -6.05 -4.16 -25.53
N SER A 162 -7.12 -4.94 -25.37
CA SER A 162 -7.65 -5.30 -24.06
C SER A 162 -6.70 -6.21 -23.27
N SER A 163 -6.79 -6.19 -21.95
CA SER A 163 -6.25 -7.23 -21.07
C SER A 163 -7.39 -8.16 -20.62
N GLU A 164 -7.17 -9.47 -20.67
CA GLU A 164 -8.15 -10.48 -20.26
C GLU A 164 -7.69 -11.21 -18.98
N TYR A 165 -8.63 -11.47 -18.08
CA TYR A 165 -8.33 -12.06 -16.77
C TYR A 165 -9.19 -13.29 -16.51
N SER A 166 -8.60 -14.33 -15.91
CA SER A 166 -9.37 -15.38 -15.24
C SER A 166 -10.27 -14.76 -14.19
N ASN A 167 -11.47 -15.28 -13.97
CA ASN A 167 -12.31 -14.78 -12.87
C ASN A 167 -11.76 -15.10 -11.48
N SER A 168 -10.72 -15.94 -11.33
CA SER A 168 -9.99 -16.12 -10.06
C SER A 168 -9.38 -14.83 -9.50
N VAL A 169 -9.10 -13.82 -10.33
CA VAL A 169 -8.61 -12.50 -9.86
C VAL A 169 -9.60 -11.77 -8.96
N LEU A 170 -10.87 -12.22 -8.92
CA LEU A 170 -11.91 -11.68 -8.05
C LEU A 170 -11.87 -12.29 -6.63
N GLU A 171 -11.00 -13.27 -6.37
CA GLU A 171 -10.78 -13.87 -5.05
C GLU A 171 -9.73 -13.11 -4.22
N ASP A 172 -9.05 -12.13 -4.83
CA ASP A 172 -7.95 -11.40 -4.20
C ASP A 172 -8.48 -10.39 -3.16
N PRO A 173 -8.15 -10.56 -1.86
CA PRO A 173 -8.64 -9.67 -0.80
C PRO A 173 -7.97 -8.29 -0.80
N GLU A 174 -6.90 -8.06 -1.58
CA GLU A 174 -6.18 -6.78 -1.58
C GLU A 174 -7.05 -5.61 -2.07
N LEU A 175 -7.99 -5.86 -2.99
CA LEU A 175 -8.93 -4.83 -3.45
C LEU A 175 -9.90 -4.36 -2.36
N ASP A 176 -10.20 -5.20 -1.36
CA ASP A 176 -11.08 -4.86 -0.24
C ASP A 176 -10.48 -3.76 0.65
N VAL A 177 -9.17 -3.61 0.56
CA VAL A 177 -8.35 -2.69 1.36
C VAL A 177 -7.77 -1.55 0.52
N ASP A 178 -8.28 -1.41 -0.71
CA ASP A 178 -7.91 -0.41 -1.70
C ASP A 178 -6.45 -0.54 -2.19
N ILE A 179 -5.92 -1.76 -2.20
CA ILE A 179 -4.64 -2.09 -2.82
C ILE A 179 -4.93 -2.73 -4.17
N LEU A 180 -4.22 -2.30 -5.22
CA LEU A 180 -4.39 -2.89 -6.54
C LEU A 180 -3.52 -4.15 -6.63
N PRO A 181 -4.12 -5.34 -6.87
CA PRO A 181 -3.34 -6.55 -7.00
C PRO A 181 -2.39 -6.50 -8.18
N TYR A 182 -1.25 -7.16 -8.01
CA TYR A 182 -0.15 -7.19 -8.98
C TYR A 182 -0.57 -7.51 -10.41
N VAL A 183 -1.42 -8.52 -10.60
CA VAL A 183 -1.78 -9.00 -11.94
C VAL A 183 -2.38 -7.88 -12.79
N TRP A 184 -3.15 -6.96 -12.20
CA TRP A 184 -3.76 -5.86 -12.93
C TRP A 184 -2.72 -4.86 -13.46
N SER A 185 -1.73 -4.53 -12.64
CA SER A 185 -0.66 -3.60 -13.04
C SER A 185 0.32 -4.23 -14.03
N HIS A 186 0.57 -5.53 -13.86
CA HIS A 186 1.43 -6.33 -14.73
C HIS A 186 0.86 -6.43 -16.15
N GLU A 187 -0.41 -6.83 -16.30
CA GLU A 187 -1.02 -6.95 -17.62
C GLU A 187 -1.22 -5.59 -18.30
N LEU A 188 -1.47 -4.52 -17.53
CA LEU A 188 -1.48 -3.17 -18.08
C LEU A 188 -0.09 -2.76 -18.61
N ALA A 189 0.99 -3.22 -17.99
CA ALA A 189 2.35 -2.92 -18.46
C ALA A 189 2.62 -3.56 -19.82
N HIS A 190 2.07 -4.74 -20.12
CA HIS A 190 2.08 -5.30 -21.49
C HIS A 190 1.30 -4.46 -22.51
N ASN A 191 0.27 -3.71 -22.08
CA ASN A 191 -0.42 -2.76 -22.94
C ASN A 191 0.37 -1.45 -23.14
N PHE A 192 1.31 -1.16 -22.25
CA PHE A 192 2.24 -0.04 -22.32
C PHE A 192 3.68 -0.55 -22.54
N ASP A 193 3.90 -1.37 -23.57
CA ASP A 193 5.21 -1.95 -23.86
C ASP A 193 5.83 -1.35 -25.14
N PRO A 194 6.30 -0.09 -25.09
CA PRO A 194 6.88 0.59 -26.25
C PRO A 194 8.30 0.11 -26.56
N ILE A 195 8.94 -0.66 -25.69
CA ILE A 195 10.35 -1.03 -25.80
C ILE A 195 10.59 -2.55 -25.83
N ASP A 196 9.56 -3.35 -26.09
CA ASP A 196 9.62 -4.81 -26.28
C ASP A 196 10.76 -5.25 -27.23
N HIS A 197 11.12 -4.41 -28.20
CA HIS A 197 12.19 -4.69 -29.15
C HIS A 197 13.62 -4.57 -28.56
N TRP A 198 13.81 -4.04 -27.35
CA TRP A 198 15.11 -4.05 -26.64
C TRP A 198 15.49 -5.45 -26.12
N ASP A 199 14.54 -6.39 -26.06
CA ASP A 199 14.79 -7.72 -25.49
C ASP A 199 15.32 -8.75 -26.51
N TYR A 200 15.98 -9.78 -25.99
CA TYR A 200 16.54 -10.92 -26.71
C TYR A 200 16.19 -12.21 -25.97
N GLY A 201 15.22 -13.02 -26.43
CA GLY A 201 14.90 -14.24 -25.68
C GLY A 201 13.69 -15.05 -26.12
N TYR A 202 13.37 -16.08 -25.32
CA TYR A 202 12.14 -16.87 -25.48
C TYR A 202 10.90 -16.13 -24.99
N ASP A 203 11.11 -15.27 -23.99
CA ASP A 203 10.07 -14.61 -23.21
C ASP A 203 10.27 -13.10 -23.18
N GLU A 204 10.43 -12.53 -24.39
CA GLU A 204 10.73 -11.11 -24.62
C GLU A 204 9.65 -10.16 -24.06
N LEU A 205 8.49 -10.69 -23.69
CA LEU A 205 7.33 -9.90 -23.27
C LEU A 205 7.41 -9.48 -21.80
N HIS A 206 8.12 -10.23 -20.94
CA HIS A 206 8.11 -9.98 -19.48
C HIS A 206 9.33 -9.19 -18.97
N ALA A 207 10.31 -8.86 -19.81
CA ALA A 207 11.42 -8.04 -19.35
C ALA A 207 11.00 -6.60 -19.06
N TRP A 208 10.09 -6.05 -19.87
CA TRP A 208 9.54 -4.72 -19.62
C TRP A 208 8.71 -4.69 -18.34
N THR A 209 7.80 -5.65 -18.17
CA THR A 209 6.96 -5.74 -16.97
C THR A 209 7.82 -5.91 -15.72
N THR A 210 8.91 -6.67 -15.79
CA THR A 210 9.92 -6.77 -14.71
C THR A 210 10.46 -5.41 -14.28
N PHE A 211 10.84 -4.55 -15.23
CA PHE A 211 11.35 -3.22 -14.94
C PHE A 211 10.27 -2.33 -14.31
N ILE A 212 9.07 -2.32 -14.90
CA ILE A 212 7.94 -1.56 -14.38
C ILE A 212 7.57 -2.01 -12.98
N ASP A 213 7.44 -3.31 -12.73
CA ASP A 213 7.03 -3.87 -11.45
C ASP A 213 8.09 -3.61 -10.37
N SER A 214 9.36 -3.88 -10.69
CA SER A 214 10.45 -3.83 -9.70
C SER A 214 10.93 -2.42 -9.40
N TRP A 215 11.03 -1.56 -10.41
CA TRP A 215 11.49 -0.18 -10.23
C TRP A 215 10.30 0.78 -10.10
N PHE A 216 9.41 0.84 -11.09
CA PHE A 216 8.37 1.87 -11.11
C PHE A 216 7.29 1.63 -10.05
N LEU A 217 6.68 0.45 -9.98
CA LEU A 217 5.59 0.15 -9.04
C LEU A 217 6.10 0.03 -7.61
N ARG A 218 7.17 -0.74 -7.39
CA ARG A 218 7.67 -1.01 -6.04
C ARG A 218 8.54 0.12 -5.46
N LYS A 219 9.51 0.66 -6.21
CA LYS A 219 10.48 1.64 -5.68
C LYS A 219 10.02 3.08 -5.87
N GLN A 220 9.58 3.46 -7.07
CA GLN A 220 9.26 4.85 -7.40
C GLN A 220 7.88 5.26 -6.88
N SER A 221 6.83 4.54 -7.32
CA SER A 221 5.43 4.92 -7.08
C SER A 221 4.81 4.32 -5.83
N ARG A 222 5.35 3.17 -5.38
CA ARG A 222 4.82 2.35 -4.27
C ARG A 222 3.36 1.94 -4.49
N TYR A 223 2.93 1.86 -5.74
CA TYR A 223 1.52 1.72 -6.15
C TYR A 223 0.92 0.34 -5.86
N THR A 224 1.79 -0.66 -5.72
CA THR A 224 1.42 -2.04 -5.36
C THR A 224 2.32 -2.49 -4.22
N VAL A 225 1.72 -3.10 -3.20
CA VAL A 225 2.42 -3.62 -2.02
C VAL A 225 2.36 -5.14 -2.10
N THR A 226 3.09 -5.76 -3.03
CA THR A 226 2.97 -7.21 -3.16
C THR A 226 3.61 -7.90 -1.96
N SER A 227 2.81 -8.69 -1.24
CA SER A 227 3.25 -9.72 -0.31
C SER A 227 3.70 -11.01 -1.01
N ASP A 228 3.68 -11.05 -2.35
CA ASP A 228 4.12 -12.19 -3.13
C ASP A 228 5.64 -12.37 -3.06
N TRP A 229 6.05 -13.09 -2.02
CA TRP A 229 7.38 -13.64 -1.81
C TRP A 229 7.92 -14.36 -3.06
N HIS A 230 7.04 -14.98 -3.86
CA HIS A 230 7.42 -15.73 -5.04
C HIS A 230 8.16 -14.86 -6.07
N TRP A 231 7.62 -13.71 -6.48
CA TRP A 231 8.22 -12.91 -7.56
C TRP A 231 9.35 -12.01 -7.08
N SER A 232 9.25 -11.43 -5.87
CA SER A 232 10.33 -10.64 -5.28
C SER A 232 11.64 -11.44 -5.11
N HIS A 233 11.54 -12.73 -4.79
CA HIS A 233 12.68 -13.64 -4.73
C HIS A 233 13.32 -13.89 -6.11
N TYR A 234 12.51 -14.17 -7.14
CA TYR A 234 13.03 -14.40 -8.50
C TYR A 234 13.69 -13.15 -9.09
N TYR A 235 13.13 -11.95 -8.87
CA TYR A 235 13.73 -10.71 -9.33
C TYR A 235 15.05 -10.40 -8.62
N GLN A 236 15.11 -10.61 -7.29
CA GLN A 236 16.35 -10.40 -6.56
C GLN A 236 17.42 -11.40 -7.00
N GLN A 237 17.07 -12.68 -7.18
CA GLN A 237 17.99 -13.66 -7.75
C GLN A 237 18.49 -13.26 -9.14
N ALA A 238 17.63 -12.74 -10.01
CA ALA A 238 18.03 -12.29 -11.35
C ALA A 238 18.97 -11.08 -11.29
N ILE A 239 18.74 -10.13 -10.37
CA ILE A 239 19.64 -9.00 -10.10
C ILE A 239 20.99 -9.50 -9.57
N ASP A 240 20.99 -10.36 -8.56
CA ASP A 240 22.20 -10.90 -7.94
C ASP A 240 23.05 -11.70 -8.95
N GLN A 241 22.40 -12.51 -9.79
CA GLN A 241 23.06 -13.25 -10.87
C GLN A 241 23.69 -12.29 -11.88
N TRP A 242 23.00 -11.21 -12.25
CA TRP A 242 23.55 -10.19 -13.14
C TRP A 242 24.76 -9.49 -12.54
N GLU A 243 24.69 -9.06 -11.29
CA GLU A 243 25.82 -8.41 -10.61
C GLU A 243 27.04 -9.34 -10.56
N SER A 244 26.82 -10.64 -10.34
CA SER A 244 27.88 -11.65 -10.35
C SER A 244 28.54 -11.85 -11.72
N LEU A 245 27.79 -11.71 -12.82
CA LEU A 245 28.31 -11.81 -14.19
C LEU A 245 29.13 -10.59 -14.58
N VAL A 246 28.68 -9.40 -14.18
CA VAL A 246 29.36 -8.13 -14.46
C VAL A 246 30.69 -8.03 -13.71
N ALA A 247 30.79 -8.63 -12.52
CA ALA A 247 32.02 -8.65 -11.74
C ALA A 247 33.16 -9.47 -12.37
N LEU A 248 32.92 -10.21 -13.47
CA LEU A 248 33.92 -11.00 -14.17
C LEU A 248 34.69 -10.16 -15.21
N PRO A 249 35.98 -9.82 -14.99
CA PRO A 249 36.73 -8.88 -15.85
C PRO A 249 36.96 -9.38 -17.29
N THR A 250 36.76 -10.69 -17.51
CA THR A 250 37.00 -11.37 -18.78
C THR A 250 35.72 -11.67 -19.56
N PHE A 251 34.56 -11.33 -19.00
CA PHE A 251 33.26 -11.59 -19.60
C PHE A 251 33.07 -10.70 -20.83
N SER A 252 32.51 -11.27 -21.89
CA SER A 252 31.89 -10.53 -22.98
C SER A 252 30.77 -11.41 -23.53
N TRP A 253 29.68 -10.80 -24.00
CA TRP A 253 28.54 -11.56 -24.52
C TRP A 253 28.96 -12.48 -25.69
N SER A 254 29.81 -11.96 -26.58
CA SER A 254 30.41 -12.71 -27.69
C SER A 254 31.26 -13.91 -27.24
N ARG A 255 31.99 -13.78 -26.13
CA ARG A 255 32.80 -14.87 -25.56
C ARG A 255 31.93 -15.91 -24.87
N CYS A 256 30.87 -15.47 -24.19
CA CYS A 256 29.95 -16.38 -23.52
C CYS A 256 29.11 -17.19 -24.53
N LEU A 257 28.66 -16.57 -25.63
CA LEU A 257 28.00 -17.28 -26.73
C LEU A 257 28.95 -18.22 -27.49
N ALA A 258 30.24 -17.89 -27.58
CA ALA A 258 31.24 -18.70 -28.28
C ALA A 258 31.80 -19.86 -27.43
N ASN A 259 31.82 -19.72 -26.10
CA ASN A 259 32.25 -20.74 -25.14
C ASN A 259 31.33 -20.67 -23.91
N PRO A 260 30.26 -21.49 -23.86
CA PRO A 260 29.38 -21.59 -22.69
C PRO A 260 30.22 -21.88 -21.44
N ILE A 261 30.10 -21.05 -20.40
CA ILE A 261 30.74 -21.33 -19.12
C ILE A 261 29.91 -22.45 -18.46
N PRO A 262 30.50 -23.51 -17.86
CA PRO A 262 29.75 -24.70 -17.39
C PRO A 262 28.60 -24.45 -16.40
N GLN A 263 28.56 -23.25 -15.81
CA GLN A 263 27.56 -22.76 -14.86
C GLN A 263 26.74 -21.57 -15.42
N TRP A 264 27.09 -21.05 -16.60
CA TRP A 264 26.48 -19.90 -17.28
C TRP A 264 26.48 -20.15 -18.79
N ASP A 265 25.65 -21.09 -19.24
CA ASP A 265 25.50 -21.36 -20.67
C ASP A 265 24.72 -20.20 -21.31
N CYS A 266 25.38 -19.21 -21.92
CA CYS A 266 24.67 -18.08 -22.54
C CYS A 266 23.69 -18.46 -23.67
N GLY A 267 23.69 -19.71 -24.16
CA GLY A 267 22.64 -20.26 -25.02
C GLY A 267 21.47 -20.91 -24.27
N TYR A 268 21.65 -21.26 -22.98
CA TYR A 268 20.66 -21.87 -22.07
C TYR A 268 20.33 -21.02 -20.82
N VAL A 269 20.96 -19.85 -20.67
CA VAL A 269 20.56 -18.72 -19.80
C VAL A 269 19.10 -18.29 -20.08
N TRP A 270 18.52 -18.84 -21.14
CA TRP A 270 17.11 -19.06 -21.48
C TRP A 270 16.19 -19.72 -20.42
N ALA A 271 16.59 -19.91 -19.16
CA ALA A 271 15.72 -20.51 -18.14
C ALA A 271 15.29 -19.57 -17.00
N HIS A 272 15.84 -18.36 -16.87
CA HIS A 272 15.40 -17.35 -15.89
C HIS A 272 15.27 -15.92 -16.50
N PHE A 273 14.46 -15.85 -17.57
CA PHE A 273 13.43 -14.83 -17.89
C PHE A 273 13.67 -13.30 -17.84
N HIS A 274 14.72 -12.72 -17.23
CA HIS A 274 14.67 -11.30 -16.80
C HIS A 274 15.86 -10.42 -17.18
N HIS A 275 16.58 -10.72 -18.27
CA HIS A 275 17.90 -10.15 -18.43
C HIS A 275 17.93 -8.63 -18.68
N ILE A 276 17.24 -8.11 -19.70
CA ILE A 276 17.23 -6.66 -19.97
C ILE A 276 16.46 -5.88 -18.89
N GLY A 277 15.35 -6.43 -18.39
CA GLY A 277 14.55 -5.81 -17.32
C GLY A 277 15.33 -5.65 -16.02
N SER A 278 15.98 -6.72 -15.54
CA SER A 278 16.81 -6.68 -14.32
C SER A 278 18.04 -5.80 -14.50
N PHE A 279 18.59 -5.72 -15.72
CA PHE A 279 19.65 -4.78 -16.05
C PHE A 279 19.19 -3.33 -15.94
N MET A 280 18.03 -2.99 -16.51
CA MET A 280 17.43 -1.65 -16.38
C MET A 280 17.17 -1.31 -14.89
N VAL A 281 16.65 -2.26 -14.11
CA VAL A 281 16.47 -2.10 -12.65
C VAL A 281 17.80 -1.83 -11.95
N SER A 282 18.86 -2.56 -12.32
CA SER A 282 20.20 -2.38 -11.74
C SER A 282 20.77 -1.00 -12.05
N LEU A 283 20.71 -0.56 -13.32
CA LEU A 283 21.18 0.77 -13.73
C LEU A 283 20.38 1.90 -13.06
N SER A 284 19.06 1.73 -12.95
CA SER A 284 18.19 2.73 -12.35
C SER A 284 18.54 3.05 -10.89
N SER A 285 19.23 2.14 -10.19
CA SER A 285 19.69 2.36 -8.81
C SER A 285 20.79 3.42 -8.69
N TYR A 286 21.49 3.72 -9.78
CA TYR A 286 22.56 4.71 -9.85
C TYR A 286 22.12 6.04 -10.51
N MET A 287 20.86 6.12 -10.94
CA MET A 287 20.30 7.24 -11.67
C MET A 287 19.32 8.01 -10.80
N LYS A 288 19.15 9.30 -11.09
CA LYS A 288 18.00 10.06 -10.56
C LYS A 288 16.72 9.54 -11.22
N PRO A 289 15.57 9.54 -10.52
CA PRO A 289 14.30 9.15 -11.15
C PRO A 289 14.00 9.88 -12.46
N THR A 290 14.32 11.18 -12.54
CA THR A 290 14.19 11.98 -13.77
C THR A 290 15.01 11.45 -14.93
N GLU A 291 16.24 10.99 -14.67
CA GLU A 291 17.13 10.43 -15.69
C GLU A 291 16.57 9.08 -16.19
N VAL A 292 15.99 8.28 -15.30
CA VAL A 292 15.34 7.02 -15.67
C VAL A 292 14.10 7.28 -16.55
N ARG A 293 13.25 8.23 -16.15
CA ARG A 293 12.09 8.68 -16.96
C ARG A 293 12.53 9.16 -18.35
N ASP A 294 13.56 10.00 -18.41
CA ASP A 294 14.04 10.55 -19.68
C ASP A 294 14.64 9.44 -20.57
N TRP A 295 15.29 8.45 -19.98
CA TRP A 295 15.78 7.27 -20.70
C TRP A 295 14.66 6.41 -21.26
N VAL A 296 13.60 6.14 -20.47
CA VAL A 296 12.40 5.45 -20.95
C VAL A 296 11.76 6.19 -22.13
N ARG A 297 11.59 7.52 -22.01
CA ARG A 297 11.03 8.36 -23.08
C ARG A 297 11.89 8.35 -24.35
N GLN A 298 13.20 8.33 -24.20
CA GLN A 298 14.12 8.21 -25.33
C GLN A 298 13.93 6.85 -26.05
N GLY A 299 13.79 5.76 -25.29
CA GLY A 299 13.47 4.44 -25.85
C GLY A 299 12.13 4.40 -26.59
N VAL A 300 11.11 5.05 -26.03
CA VAL A 300 9.81 5.22 -26.70
C VAL A 300 9.98 5.93 -28.05
N GLN A 301 10.77 7.01 -28.10
CA GLN A 301 11.00 7.75 -29.35
C GLN A 301 11.73 6.88 -30.39
N GLU A 302 12.75 6.14 -29.98
CA GLU A 302 13.52 5.25 -30.85
C GLU A 302 12.65 4.12 -31.43
N SER A 303 11.82 3.52 -30.57
CA SER A 303 10.84 2.52 -30.97
C SER A 303 9.88 3.05 -32.03
N ARG A 304 9.30 4.24 -31.79
CA ARG A 304 8.37 4.88 -32.73
C ARG A 304 9.00 5.29 -34.06
N GLN A 305 10.32 5.46 -34.10
CA GLN A 305 11.08 5.69 -35.33
C GLN A 305 11.48 4.40 -36.05
N GLY A 306 11.12 3.23 -35.51
CA GLY A 306 11.45 1.92 -36.06
C GLY A 306 12.92 1.53 -35.89
N LEU A 307 13.68 2.26 -35.06
CA LEU A 307 15.11 2.03 -34.86
C LEU A 307 15.41 0.74 -34.11
N LEU A 308 14.41 0.15 -33.44
CA LEU A 308 14.57 -1.07 -32.66
C LEU A 308 14.16 -2.34 -33.43
N VAL A 309 13.44 -2.20 -34.54
CA VAL A 309 12.77 -3.31 -35.24
C VAL A 309 13.66 -3.98 -36.30
N ALA A 310 14.58 -3.23 -36.91
CA ALA A 310 15.33 -3.66 -38.10
C ALA A 310 16.83 -3.97 -37.85
N ASN A 311 17.25 -4.12 -36.59
CA ASN A 311 18.65 -4.04 -36.17
C ASN A 311 19.20 -5.34 -35.52
N THR A 312 20.52 -5.58 -35.62
CA THR A 312 21.18 -6.71 -34.93
C THR A 312 21.13 -6.54 -33.41
N SER A 313 21.46 -7.58 -32.64
CA SER A 313 21.49 -7.47 -31.18
C SER A 313 22.42 -6.37 -30.70
N GLU A 314 23.58 -6.22 -31.34
CA GLU A 314 24.55 -5.16 -31.06
C GLU A 314 24.00 -3.77 -31.41
N ALA A 315 23.27 -3.61 -32.52
CA ALA A 315 22.71 -2.31 -32.89
C ALA A 315 21.55 -1.88 -31.96
N ARG A 316 20.78 -2.82 -31.43
CA ARG A 316 19.77 -2.56 -30.39
C ARG A 316 20.41 -2.20 -29.04
N ASN A 317 21.53 -2.85 -28.69
CA ASN A 317 22.34 -2.50 -27.54
C ASN A 317 22.91 -1.08 -27.64
N ASP A 318 23.45 -0.73 -28.82
CA ASP A 318 24.01 0.59 -29.10
C ASP A 318 22.95 1.69 -28.99
N ALA A 319 21.71 1.43 -29.43
CA ALA A 319 20.58 2.35 -29.28
C ALA A 319 20.21 2.59 -27.81
N MET A 320 20.04 1.52 -27.03
CA MET A 320 19.76 1.62 -25.59
C MET A 320 20.84 2.42 -24.84
N LEU A 321 22.13 2.13 -25.12
CA LEU A 321 23.27 2.83 -24.50
C LEU A 321 23.35 4.30 -24.95
N ALA A 322 23.06 4.60 -26.22
CA ALA A 322 22.97 5.97 -26.71
C ALA A 322 21.82 6.74 -26.05
N GLY A 323 20.68 6.09 -25.84
CA GLY A 323 19.54 6.68 -25.14
C GLY A 323 19.85 6.97 -23.67
N LEU A 324 20.54 6.05 -23.00
CA LEU A 324 21.02 6.25 -21.63
C LEU A 324 22.01 7.41 -21.54
N ALA A 325 22.98 7.46 -22.46
CA ALA A 325 23.93 8.57 -22.59
C ALA A 325 23.23 9.92 -22.81
N ALA A 326 22.19 9.97 -23.64
CA ALA A 326 21.41 11.18 -23.85
C ALA A 326 20.66 11.61 -22.58
N ALA A 327 19.97 10.69 -21.91
CA ALA A 327 19.21 10.95 -20.68
C ALA A 327 20.10 11.43 -19.52
N THR A 328 21.32 10.91 -19.44
CA THR A 328 22.28 11.20 -18.37
C THR A 328 23.34 12.24 -18.77
N ARG A 329 23.28 12.74 -20.02
CA ARG A 329 24.28 13.64 -20.63
C ARG A 329 25.72 13.16 -20.47
N SER A 330 25.94 11.87 -20.70
CA SER A 330 27.17 11.17 -20.33
C SER A 330 27.75 10.37 -21.50
N ASP A 331 29.08 10.18 -21.52
CA ASP A 331 29.75 9.35 -22.52
C ASP A 331 29.47 7.85 -22.28
N PRO A 332 28.87 7.13 -23.25
CA PRO A 332 28.59 5.71 -23.11
C PRO A 332 29.84 4.83 -23.19
N SER A 333 31.00 5.35 -23.59
CA SER A 333 32.23 4.59 -23.72
C SER A 333 32.68 3.97 -22.39
N CYS A 334 32.42 4.65 -21.27
CA CYS A 334 32.71 4.14 -19.94
C CYS A 334 31.69 3.10 -19.44
N LEU A 335 30.41 3.20 -19.82
CA LEU A 335 29.41 2.18 -19.48
C LEU A 335 29.83 0.80 -19.98
N ASN A 336 30.47 0.73 -21.15
CA ASN A 336 31.02 -0.48 -21.74
C ASN A 336 32.26 -1.03 -21.00
N GLN A 337 32.96 -0.21 -20.20
CA GLN A 337 34.08 -0.63 -19.35
C GLN A 337 33.58 -1.19 -18.01
N ILE A 338 32.52 -0.59 -17.47
CA ILE A 338 31.87 -0.97 -16.20
C ILE A 338 31.02 -2.23 -16.37
N PHE A 339 30.35 -2.36 -17.52
CA PHE A 339 29.51 -3.50 -17.88
C PHE A 339 29.98 -3.98 -19.25
N PRO A 340 30.69 -5.13 -19.36
CA PRO A 340 31.19 -5.64 -20.64
C PRO A 340 30.07 -6.26 -21.47
N TRP A 341 29.12 -5.38 -21.81
CA TRP A 341 27.99 -5.57 -22.68
C TRP A 341 28.50 -5.68 -24.13
N GLY A 342 27.78 -6.38 -24.99
CA GLY A 342 28.13 -6.48 -26.41
C GLY A 342 27.85 -5.18 -27.16
N ALA A 343 28.60 -4.11 -26.88
CA ALA A 343 28.56 -2.87 -27.63
C ALA A 343 29.18 -3.09 -29.02
N GLY A 344 28.48 -2.65 -30.06
CA GLY A 344 28.98 -2.63 -31.42
C GLY A 344 29.99 -1.50 -31.65
N PRO A 345 30.59 -1.43 -32.86
CA PRO A 345 31.45 -0.32 -33.25
C PRO A 345 30.79 1.07 -33.17
N GLY A 346 29.45 1.14 -33.10
CA GLY A 346 28.66 2.37 -33.10
C GLY A 346 28.76 3.18 -31.81
N VAL A 347 28.93 2.52 -30.65
CA VAL A 347 29.12 3.19 -29.34
C VAL A 347 30.48 3.90 -29.26
N HIS A 348 31.52 3.30 -29.84
CA HIS A 348 32.88 3.88 -29.85
C HIS A 348 33.03 5.12 -30.75
N ALA A 349 32.10 5.34 -31.68
CA ALA A 349 32.15 6.45 -32.63
C ALA A 349 31.34 7.69 -32.19
N ASN A 350 30.56 7.59 -31.11
CA ASN A 350 29.54 8.59 -30.70
C ASN A 350 29.79 9.21 -29.30
N GLY A 351 31.05 9.35 -28.86
CA GLY A 351 31.41 10.16 -27.68
C GLY A 351 31.06 11.64 -27.89
N ARG A 352 29.78 11.99 -27.74
CA ARG A 352 29.22 13.33 -27.99
C ARG A 352 29.19 14.21 -26.73
N PHE A 353 29.39 13.63 -25.56
CA PHE A 353 29.30 14.32 -24.27
C PHE A 353 30.67 14.31 -23.57
N GLU A 354 31.05 15.45 -22.99
CA GLU A 354 32.37 15.65 -22.35
C GLU A 354 32.47 14.99 -20.97
N LEU A 355 31.36 14.53 -20.41
CA LEU A 355 31.26 14.05 -19.04
C LEU A 355 31.08 12.53 -19.00
N ALA A 356 31.83 11.84 -18.14
CA ALA A 356 31.60 10.44 -17.86
C ALA A 356 30.25 10.24 -17.13
N PHE A 357 29.62 9.09 -17.37
CA PHE A 357 28.42 8.65 -16.64
C PHE A 357 28.66 8.76 -15.13
N ARG A 358 27.66 9.12 -14.32
CA ARG A 358 27.91 9.47 -12.91
C ARG A 358 28.65 8.37 -12.13
N PRO A 359 28.28 7.07 -12.25
CA PRO A 359 29.06 5.94 -11.73
C PRO A 359 30.50 5.80 -12.26
N CYS A 360 30.83 6.45 -13.37
CA CYS A 360 32.15 6.45 -13.99
C CYS A 360 33.04 7.65 -13.61
N ARG A 361 32.51 8.61 -12.87
CA ARG A 361 33.32 9.78 -12.47
C ARG A 361 34.23 9.38 -11.34
N ASP A 362 35.41 9.99 -11.35
CA ASP A 362 36.39 10.03 -10.27
C ASP A 362 36.43 11.51 -9.87
N GLU A 363 35.54 11.92 -8.97
CA GLU A 363 35.33 13.33 -8.60
C GLU A 363 36.51 13.92 -7.81
N ASP A 364 37.30 13.09 -7.12
CA ASP A 364 38.44 13.50 -6.30
C ASP A 364 39.84 13.20 -6.91
N GLY A 365 39.89 12.42 -7.98
CA GLY A 365 41.07 12.14 -8.79
C GLY A 365 42.00 11.06 -8.24
N ASP A 366 41.50 10.15 -7.41
CA ASP A 366 42.31 9.12 -6.75
C ASP A 366 42.49 7.82 -7.57
N GLY A 367 41.80 7.73 -8.71
CA GLY A 367 41.86 6.62 -9.65
C GLY A 367 40.79 5.56 -9.44
N PHE A 368 39.91 5.71 -8.45
CA PHE A 368 38.68 4.96 -8.30
C PHE A 368 37.50 5.76 -8.85
N ILE A 369 36.50 5.06 -9.37
CA ILE A 369 35.30 5.70 -9.90
C ILE A 369 34.17 5.51 -8.90
N ARG A 370 33.23 6.45 -8.85
CA ARG A 370 32.04 6.47 -7.99
C ARG A 370 31.23 5.19 -7.86
N ARG A 371 31.31 4.28 -8.84
CA ARG A 371 30.70 2.95 -8.71
C ARG A 371 31.39 2.13 -7.64
N ASP A 372 32.72 2.15 -7.66
CA ASP A 372 33.58 1.37 -6.79
C ASP A 372 33.97 2.20 -5.55
N ASP A 373 33.82 3.52 -5.62
CA ASP A 373 34.04 4.48 -4.53
C ASP A 373 32.73 4.93 -3.86
N CYS A 374 32.63 4.61 -2.58
CA CYS A 374 31.54 4.92 -1.67
C CYS A 374 31.45 6.40 -1.26
N ASP A 375 32.56 7.15 -1.31
CA ASP A 375 32.61 8.61 -1.14
C ASP A 375 33.65 9.23 -2.08
N ASP A 376 33.34 9.17 -3.38
CA ASP A 376 34.08 9.73 -4.52
C ASP A 376 34.38 11.26 -4.44
N SER A 377 33.99 11.92 -3.35
CA SER A 377 34.37 13.30 -3.05
C SER A 377 35.64 13.42 -2.19
N ARG A 378 36.23 12.28 -1.81
CA ARG A 378 37.31 12.14 -0.84
C ARG A 378 38.34 11.09 -1.27
N ALA A 379 39.47 11.56 -1.81
CA ALA A 379 40.57 10.70 -2.23
C ALA A 379 41.22 9.83 -1.13
N ASP A 380 40.83 10.01 0.14
CA ASP A 380 41.23 9.15 1.26
C ASP A 380 40.23 8.03 1.58
N VAL A 381 39.11 7.98 0.86
CA VAL A 381 38.05 7.00 0.92
C VAL A 381 37.95 6.32 -0.45
N ASN A 382 38.37 5.06 -0.58
CA ASN A 382 38.33 4.28 -1.82
C ASN A 382 38.57 2.78 -1.56
N PRO A 383 38.28 1.86 -2.50
CA PRO A 383 38.51 0.42 -2.37
C PRO A 383 39.86 -0.08 -1.81
N LEU A 384 40.93 0.73 -1.90
CA LEU A 384 42.26 0.37 -1.42
C LEU A 384 42.69 1.17 -0.18
N ALA A 385 41.83 2.04 0.34
CA ALA A 385 42.15 2.81 1.53
C ALA A 385 42.25 1.90 2.76
N ILE A 386 42.95 2.38 3.78
CA ILE A 386 43.05 1.70 5.07
C ILE A 386 41.99 2.28 5.98
N GLU A 387 41.11 1.42 6.48
CA GLU A 387 40.06 1.74 7.44
C GLU A 387 40.59 2.43 8.70
N ARG A 388 39.91 3.51 9.07
CA ARG A 388 40.19 4.28 10.28
C ARG A 388 38.90 4.38 11.06
N VAL A 389 39.01 4.38 12.39
CA VAL A 389 37.86 4.59 13.29
C VAL A 389 37.44 6.07 13.26
N ASN A 390 36.77 6.48 12.20
CA ASN A 390 36.39 7.86 11.92
C ASN A 390 34.88 8.02 11.60
N GLY A 391 34.12 6.92 11.62
CA GLY A 391 32.69 6.90 11.32
C GLY A 391 32.36 6.85 9.83
N LEU A 392 33.35 6.58 8.97
CA LEU A 392 33.22 6.42 7.53
C LEU A 392 33.65 5.00 7.12
N ASP A 393 33.20 4.57 5.95
CA ASP A 393 33.68 3.36 5.27
C ASP A 393 34.81 3.84 4.37
N ASP A 394 36.04 3.89 4.89
CA ASP A 394 37.18 4.46 4.16
C ASP A 394 37.57 3.55 2.98
N ASN A 395 37.50 2.23 3.12
CA ASN A 395 37.95 1.29 2.10
C ASN A 395 36.84 0.86 1.13
N CYS A 396 35.67 1.50 1.20
CA CYS A 396 34.50 1.26 0.37
C CYS A 396 34.10 -0.20 0.22
N ASN A 397 34.39 -1.00 1.25
CA ASN A 397 33.97 -2.38 1.28
C ASN A 397 32.52 -2.49 1.76
N VAL A 398 31.81 -1.39 2.05
CA VAL A 398 30.45 -1.29 2.63
C VAL A 398 30.38 -1.60 4.13
N LEU A 399 31.51 -1.49 4.83
CA LEU A 399 31.61 -1.56 6.28
C LEU A 399 32.18 -0.24 6.80
N VAL A 400 31.41 0.44 7.64
CA VAL A 400 31.90 1.62 8.35
C VAL A 400 32.74 1.16 9.53
N ASP A 401 33.98 1.62 9.62
CA ASP A 401 34.94 1.29 10.67
C ASP A 401 35.18 -0.23 10.84
N ASP A 402 35.38 -1.02 9.77
CA ASP A 402 35.65 -2.47 9.91
C ASP A 402 37.06 -2.78 10.43
N VAL A 403 37.16 -2.71 11.75
CA VAL A 403 38.29 -3.27 12.48
C VAL A 403 38.22 -4.79 12.36
N SER A 404 39.16 -5.36 11.61
CA SER A 404 39.26 -6.80 11.40
C SER A 404 39.74 -7.48 12.68
N ILE A 405 39.01 -8.51 13.14
CA ILE A 405 39.48 -9.40 14.21
C ILE A 405 39.99 -10.71 13.61
N ALA A 406 41.28 -11.00 13.77
CA ALA A 406 41.85 -12.29 13.39
C ALA A 406 41.95 -13.19 14.62
N GLU A 407 41.67 -14.48 14.43
CA GLU A 407 41.86 -15.53 15.43
C GLU A 407 43.28 -15.52 16.03
N LEU A 408 44.29 -15.31 15.18
CA LEU A 408 45.71 -15.25 15.58
C LEU A 408 46.03 -14.11 16.55
N ASP A 409 45.19 -13.07 16.59
CA ASP A 409 45.36 -11.91 17.48
C ASP A 409 44.68 -12.10 18.84
N GLN A 410 43.95 -13.21 19.04
CA GLN A 410 43.32 -13.56 20.31
C GLN A 410 44.31 -14.21 21.29
N ALA A 411 44.02 -14.08 22.58
CA ALA A 411 44.85 -14.66 23.64
C ALA A 411 44.81 -16.21 23.59
N GLY A 412 45.84 -16.81 22.98
CA GLY A 412 45.90 -18.26 22.73
C GLY A 412 45.99 -18.62 21.24
N GLY A 413 45.70 -17.66 20.35
CA GLY A 413 45.74 -17.81 18.90
C GLY A 413 44.59 -18.65 18.34
N ASP A 414 43.45 -18.68 19.03
CA ASP A 414 42.27 -19.49 18.74
C ASP A 414 40.99 -18.75 19.19
N PHE A 415 39.87 -18.89 18.46
CA PHE A 415 38.57 -18.41 18.91
C PHE A 415 37.96 -19.40 19.91
N SER A 416 36.82 -19.04 20.52
CA SER A 416 36.24 -19.84 21.60
C SER A 416 35.28 -20.89 21.07
N ASP A 417 35.45 -22.15 21.50
CA ASP A 417 34.49 -23.25 21.28
C ASP A 417 33.17 -23.10 22.06
N ALA A 418 33.10 -22.17 23.02
CA ALA A 418 31.94 -21.99 23.90
C ALA A 418 30.78 -21.26 23.20
N VAL A 419 29.78 -22.02 22.74
CA VAL A 419 28.64 -21.47 21.97
C VAL A 419 27.63 -20.66 22.81
N PHE A 420 27.49 -20.95 24.10
CA PHE A 420 26.46 -20.34 24.97
C PHE A 420 26.99 -19.27 25.93
N ASP A 421 28.29 -19.02 25.96
CA ASP A 421 28.95 -17.99 26.76
C ASP A 421 30.22 -17.48 26.04
N PRO A 422 30.07 -16.86 24.86
CA PRO A 422 31.23 -16.50 24.03
C PRO A 422 32.01 -15.32 24.65
N PRO A 423 33.32 -15.46 24.91
CA PRO A 423 34.15 -14.42 25.51
C PRO A 423 34.57 -13.32 24.51
N ASN A 424 34.46 -13.58 23.21
CA ASN A 424 34.86 -12.68 22.13
C ASN A 424 33.67 -11.79 21.73
N LEU A 425 33.36 -10.77 22.54
CA LEU A 425 32.27 -9.83 22.26
C LEU A 425 32.71 -8.76 21.26
N VAL A 426 31.96 -8.63 20.17
CA VAL A 426 32.18 -7.61 19.13
C VAL A 426 30.96 -6.72 18.95
N ASP A 427 31.20 -5.48 18.53
CA ASP A 427 30.17 -4.59 18.00
C ASP A 427 30.03 -4.80 16.50
N VAL A 428 28.82 -4.57 15.98
CA VAL A 428 28.51 -4.72 14.54
C VAL A 428 28.51 -3.33 13.89
N PRO A 429 29.16 -3.15 12.72
CA PRO A 429 29.73 -4.18 11.85
C PRO A 429 31.14 -4.66 12.24
N PHE A 430 31.50 -5.89 11.85
CA PHE A 430 32.87 -6.39 11.98
C PHE A 430 33.20 -7.47 10.93
N HIS A 431 34.50 -7.72 10.74
CA HIS A 431 35.05 -8.78 9.91
C HIS A 431 35.90 -9.72 10.78
N ALA A 432 35.70 -11.03 10.67
CA ALA A 432 36.49 -12.05 11.33
C ALA A 432 37.20 -12.96 10.32
N SER A 433 38.44 -13.36 10.61
CA SER A 433 39.12 -14.45 9.92
C SER A 433 39.57 -15.52 10.92
N GLY A 434 39.30 -16.78 10.58
CA GLY A 434 39.56 -17.96 11.43
C GLY A 434 40.07 -19.16 10.63
N THR A 435 40.62 -20.15 11.31
CA THR A 435 41.32 -21.33 10.80
C THR A 435 40.95 -22.55 11.62
N LEU A 436 40.14 -23.42 11.03
CA LEU A 436 39.68 -24.63 11.69
C LEU A 436 40.70 -25.77 11.54
N SER A 437 41.21 -26.21 12.68
CA SER A 437 42.21 -27.26 12.85
C SER A 437 41.63 -28.69 12.92
N GLY A 438 40.29 -28.88 12.97
CA GLY A 438 39.64 -30.20 12.90
C GLY A 438 38.12 -30.21 13.17
N GLU A 439 37.53 -31.40 13.35
CA GLU A 439 36.07 -31.57 13.58
C GLU A 439 35.58 -31.09 14.95
N THR A 440 36.49 -30.93 15.90
CA THR A 440 36.20 -30.46 17.26
C THR A 440 36.41 -28.96 17.43
N ASP A 441 36.94 -28.32 16.40
CA ASP A 441 37.27 -26.90 16.38
C ASP A 441 36.04 -26.10 15.94
N VAL A 442 35.54 -25.25 16.82
CA VAL A 442 34.33 -24.45 16.60
C VAL A 442 34.61 -23.01 16.97
N ASP A 443 34.75 -22.18 15.95
CA ASP A 443 34.96 -20.76 16.18
C ASP A 443 33.64 -20.07 16.51
N THR A 444 33.47 -19.66 17.78
CA THR A 444 32.31 -18.87 18.23
C THR A 444 32.70 -17.43 18.53
N ILE A 445 31.89 -16.49 18.05
CA ILE A 445 32.03 -15.06 18.33
C ILE A 445 30.66 -14.51 18.82
N GLY A 446 30.71 -13.71 19.88
CA GLY A 446 29.54 -13.13 20.55
C GLY A 446 29.33 -11.66 20.21
N LEU A 447 28.10 -11.17 20.38
CA LEU A 447 27.77 -9.75 20.17
C LEU A 447 27.55 -9.04 21.51
N HIS A 448 28.04 -7.80 21.63
CA HIS A 448 27.76 -6.97 22.82
C HIS A 448 26.27 -6.67 22.98
N VAL A 449 25.55 -6.48 21.87
CA VAL A 449 24.11 -6.25 21.85
C VAL A 449 23.49 -7.15 20.79
N PRO A 450 22.44 -7.93 21.12
CA PRO A 450 21.77 -8.74 20.11
C PRO A 450 21.23 -7.91 18.95
N ALA A 451 21.48 -8.36 17.73
CA ALA A 451 21.13 -7.61 16.51
C ALA A 451 20.67 -8.54 15.39
N ALA A 452 19.76 -8.06 14.55
CA ALA A 452 19.44 -8.69 13.27
C ALA A 452 20.60 -8.44 12.30
N LEU A 453 21.02 -9.45 11.55
CA LEU A 453 22.28 -9.41 10.80
C LEU A 453 22.13 -9.86 9.35
N THR A 454 22.91 -9.23 8.48
CA THR A 454 23.22 -9.73 7.14
C THR A 454 24.71 -10.05 7.12
N GLY A 455 25.09 -11.19 6.55
CA GLY A 455 26.46 -11.68 6.59
C GLY A 455 26.93 -12.33 5.31
N PHE A 456 28.24 -12.37 5.15
CA PHE A 456 28.91 -13.03 4.04
C PHE A 456 30.06 -13.87 4.58
N ILE A 457 30.08 -15.16 4.25
CA ILE A 457 31.13 -16.08 4.68
C ILE A 457 31.76 -16.77 3.47
N CYS A 458 33.09 -16.87 3.45
CA CYS A 458 33.83 -17.61 2.44
C CYS A 458 34.70 -18.68 3.10
N SER A 459 34.63 -19.91 2.59
CA SER A 459 35.59 -20.96 2.90
C SER A 459 36.84 -20.82 2.02
N GLN A 460 38.00 -20.81 2.67
CA GLN A 460 39.33 -20.91 2.08
C GLN A 460 39.94 -22.25 2.50
N GLY A 461 39.46 -23.34 1.89
CA GLY A 461 39.85 -24.70 2.22
C GLY A 461 38.70 -25.70 2.06
N GLY A 462 38.51 -26.56 3.05
CA GLY A 462 37.44 -27.56 3.10
C GLY A 462 36.03 -26.98 3.34
N PRO A 463 34.97 -27.78 3.16
CA PRO A 463 33.59 -27.33 3.37
C PRO A 463 33.31 -26.96 4.83
N LEU A 464 32.52 -25.92 5.05
CA LEU A 464 32.22 -25.35 6.37
C LEU A 464 30.71 -25.32 6.64
N VAL A 465 30.34 -25.19 7.91
CA VAL A 465 28.97 -24.92 8.35
C VAL A 465 28.98 -23.65 9.19
N PHE A 466 28.15 -22.69 8.81
CA PHE A 466 27.84 -21.53 9.63
C PHE A 466 26.53 -21.76 10.38
N PHE A 467 26.48 -21.36 11.65
CA PHE A 467 25.28 -21.42 12.47
C PHE A 467 25.10 -20.14 13.31
N SER A 468 23.86 -19.91 13.74
CA SER A 468 23.44 -18.73 14.51
C SER A 468 22.86 -19.11 15.87
N VAL A 469 23.04 -18.22 16.86
CA VAL A 469 22.47 -18.34 18.22
C VAL A 469 21.55 -17.16 18.48
N TYR A 470 20.28 -17.42 18.79
CA TYR A 470 19.27 -16.39 19.06
C TYR A 470 19.33 -15.88 20.50
N ALA A 471 18.91 -14.63 20.70
CA ALA A 471 18.95 -13.94 22.00
C ALA A 471 18.06 -14.56 23.10
N HIS A 472 17.06 -15.38 22.75
CA HIS A 472 16.01 -15.85 23.66
C HIS A 472 16.05 -17.36 24.05
N GLY A 473 17.22 -18.00 23.99
CA GLY A 473 17.46 -19.27 24.70
C GLY A 473 16.84 -20.55 24.12
N GLY A 474 16.57 -20.61 22.82
CA GLY A 474 16.11 -21.83 22.11
C GLY A 474 17.02 -22.22 20.94
N GLU A 475 17.09 -23.52 20.65
CA GLU A 475 18.04 -24.23 19.76
C GLU A 475 18.35 -23.63 18.36
N TYR A 476 19.53 -24.01 17.84
CA TYR A 476 20.06 -23.78 16.49
C TYR A 476 19.04 -24.06 15.40
N THR A 477 18.74 -23.09 14.55
CA THR A 477 18.03 -23.37 13.29
C THR A 477 18.50 -22.41 12.20
N ASN A 478 19.65 -22.73 11.62
CA ASN A 478 19.94 -22.68 10.18
C ASN A 478 21.43 -22.99 9.99
N ASP A 479 21.72 -24.27 9.73
CA ASP A 479 23.06 -24.70 9.34
C ASP A 479 23.23 -24.38 7.85
N TYR A 480 24.00 -23.32 7.56
CA TYR A 480 24.34 -22.97 6.21
C TYR A 480 25.61 -23.70 5.80
N SER A 481 25.47 -24.68 4.90
CA SER A 481 26.61 -25.42 4.36
C SER A 481 27.31 -24.60 3.28
N ILE A 482 28.61 -24.37 3.46
CA ILE A 482 29.47 -23.63 2.55
C ILE A 482 30.43 -24.64 1.88
N PRO A 483 30.39 -24.79 0.55
CA PRO A 483 31.28 -25.73 -0.14
C PRO A 483 32.74 -25.28 -0.06
N ALA A 484 33.66 -26.23 -0.22
CA ALA A 484 35.10 -25.96 -0.26
C ALA A 484 35.45 -24.87 -1.29
N GLY A 485 36.10 -23.79 -0.85
CA GLY A 485 36.47 -22.66 -1.72
C GLY A 485 35.30 -21.76 -2.15
N GLY A 486 34.09 -21.97 -1.60
CA GLY A 486 32.88 -21.22 -1.93
C GLY A 486 32.56 -20.12 -0.92
N CYS A 487 31.68 -19.20 -1.33
CA CYS A 487 31.15 -18.15 -0.46
C CYS A 487 29.62 -18.20 -0.41
N LEU A 488 29.05 -17.70 0.68
CA LEU A 488 27.61 -17.63 0.89
C LEU A 488 27.23 -16.29 1.52
N SER A 489 26.20 -15.66 0.95
CA SER A 489 25.49 -14.53 1.57
C SER A 489 24.30 -15.04 2.37
N MET A 490 24.07 -14.47 3.54
CA MET A 490 23.00 -14.84 4.45
C MET A 490 22.37 -13.59 5.06
N SER A 491 21.06 -13.64 5.32
CA SER A 491 20.34 -12.56 5.99
C SER A 491 19.36 -13.14 6.99
N ASN A 492 19.38 -12.60 8.21
CA ASN A 492 18.49 -13.01 9.29
C ASN A 492 17.90 -11.77 9.98
N ALA A 493 16.57 -11.66 9.91
CA ALA A 493 15.82 -10.55 10.50
C ALA A 493 15.63 -10.70 12.02
N ASN A 494 15.90 -11.88 12.58
CA ASN A 494 15.77 -12.12 14.02
C ASN A 494 17.06 -11.72 14.77
N PRO A 495 16.96 -11.03 15.92
CA PRO A 495 18.13 -10.66 16.72
C PRO A 495 18.95 -11.87 17.22
N MET A 496 20.22 -11.90 16.84
CA MET A 496 21.18 -12.92 17.24
C MET A 496 22.08 -12.42 18.37
N SER A 497 22.46 -13.30 19.29
CA SER A 497 23.41 -13.01 20.38
C SER A 497 24.83 -13.51 20.07
N ALA A 498 24.96 -14.55 19.24
CA ALA A 498 26.24 -15.12 18.83
C ALA A 498 26.11 -15.89 17.50
N PHE A 499 27.24 -16.29 16.94
CA PHE A 499 27.33 -17.12 15.74
C PHE A 499 28.59 -17.99 15.81
N GLY A 500 28.63 -19.06 15.02
CA GLY A 500 29.83 -19.86 14.92
C GLY A 500 30.02 -20.56 13.59
N VAL A 501 31.26 -20.99 13.37
CA VAL A 501 31.72 -21.68 12.17
C VAL A 501 32.38 -22.99 12.57
N ARG A 502 32.09 -24.07 11.84
CA ARG A 502 32.72 -25.37 12.05
C ARG A 502 32.98 -26.09 10.73
N GLY A 503 33.91 -27.05 10.72
CA GLY A 503 34.16 -27.91 9.55
C GLY A 503 33.03 -28.93 9.31
N GLN A 504 32.80 -29.32 8.05
CA GLN A 504 31.89 -30.41 7.69
C GLN A 504 32.66 -31.72 7.54
N ALA A 505 32.42 -32.72 8.41
CA ALA A 505 32.93 -34.11 8.32
C ALA A 505 34.42 -34.25 7.91
N GLY A 506 35.33 -33.99 8.85
CA GLY A 506 36.77 -34.25 8.72
C GLY A 506 37.53 -33.22 7.88
N SER A 507 36.90 -32.10 7.58
CA SER A 507 37.48 -31.04 6.77
C SER A 507 38.20 -29.99 7.63
N HIS A 508 39.29 -29.48 7.07
CA HIS A 508 40.10 -28.39 7.61
C HIS A 508 40.02 -27.21 6.65
N GLY A 509 40.05 -25.99 7.15
CA GLY A 509 39.99 -24.82 6.29
C GLY A 509 40.00 -23.51 7.06
N SER A 510 40.43 -22.45 6.39
CA SER A 510 40.29 -21.08 6.89
C SER A 510 39.01 -20.45 6.35
N TYR A 511 38.52 -19.40 6.99
CA TYR A 511 37.38 -18.64 6.51
C TYR A 511 37.52 -17.15 6.76
N THR A 512 36.75 -16.39 5.98
CA THR A 512 36.49 -14.98 6.23
C THR A 512 35.00 -14.81 6.44
N LEU A 513 34.60 -14.13 7.52
CA LEU A 513 33.22 -13.89 7.90
C LEU A 513 33.00 -12.40 8.12
N ARG A 514 32.02 -11.85 7.42
CA ARG A 514 31.59 -10.48 7.55
C ARG A 514 30.15 -10.43 8.05
N LEU A 515 29.86 -9.61 9.06
CA LEU A 515 28.51 -9.41 9.56
C LEU A 515 28.20 -7.92 9.74
N VAL A 516 27.03 -7.50 9.24
CA VAL A 516 26.50 -6.13 9.33
C VAL A 516 25.10 -6.14 9.94
N LYS A 517 24.67 -5.01 10.51
CA LYS A 517 23.28 -4.86 10.95
C LYS A 517 22.37 -4.97 9.73
N HIS A 518 21.33 -5.78 9.85
CA HIS A 518 20.27 -5.83 8.86
C HIS A 518 19.64 -4.44 8.74
N ARG A 519 19.82 -3.78 7.59
CA ARG A 519 19.16 -2.51 7.29
C ARG A 519 17.95 -2.80 6.41
N GLU A 520 16.77 -2.82 7.00
CA GLU A 520 15.59 -2.46 6.22
C GLU A 520 15.75 -0.98 5.88
N ARG A 521 15.90 -0.64 4.59
CA ARG A 521 15.66 0.73 4.16
C ARG A 521 14.22 1.02 4.53
N THR A 522 13.99 1.91 5.50
CA THR A 522 12.68 2.40 5.87
C THR A 522 11.99 2.87 4.60
N MET A 523 11.06 2.05 4.13
CA MET A 523 10.18 2.43 3.06
C MET A 523 9.33 3.57 3.59
N LEU A 524 9.32 4.74 2.93
CA LEU A 524 8.25 5.72 3.11
C LEU A 524 6.94 4.96 3.28
N SER A 525 6.19 5.31 4.34
CA SER A 525 4.84 4.80 4.50
C SER A 525 4.08 5.08 3.21
N THR A 526 3.47 4.05 2.64
CA THR A 526 2.91 4.06 1.30
C THR A 526 1.87 5.16 1.10
N ARG A 527 1.23 5.68 2.16
CA ARG A 527 0.19 6.73 2.10
C ARG A 527 0.52 7.91 3.01
N ALA A 528 1.33 8.85 2.52
CA ALA A 528 1.65 10.10 3.24
C ALA A 528 0.54 11.17 3.17
N LEU A 529 -0.45 11.00 2.29
CA LEU A 529 -1.55 11.95 2.08
C LEU A 529 -2.90 11.32 2.47
N HIS A 530 -3.64 12.01 3.33
CA HIS A 530 -4.97 11.62 3.81
C HIS A 530 -6.01 12.66 3.43
N LEU A 531 -7.27 12.25 3.27
CA LEU A 531 -8.37 13.17 2.94
C LEU A 531 -9.36 13.27 4.10
N GLU A 532 -9.88 14.48 4.32
CA GLU A 532 -10.94 14.74 5.29
C GLU A 532 -11.93 15.78 4.75
N TYR A 533 -13.10 15.86 5.39
CA TYR A 533 -14.05 16.93 5.13
C TYR A 533 -13.77 18.13 6.02
N ARG A 534 -13.76 19.33 5.44
CA ARG A 534 -13.79 20.61 6.15
C ARG A 534 -14.90 21.49 5.60
N GLY A 535 -16.04 21.49 6.29
CA GLY A 535 -17.25 22.13 5.79
C GLY A 535 -17.79 21.40 4.55
N ASP A 536 -17.90 22.11 3.44
CA ASP A 536 -18.35 21.63 2.12
C ASP A 536 -17.20 21.18 1.20
N THR A 537 -15.95 21.34 1.63
CA THR A 537 -14.76 20.99 0.83
C THR A 537 -14.05 19.76 1.36
N VAL A 538 -13.37 19.05 0.46
CA VAL A 538 -12.45 17.98 0.81
C VAL A 538 -11.04 18.56 0.90
N GLN A 539 -10.36 18.30 2.02
CA GLN A 539 -8.98 18.76 2.24
C GLN A 539 -8.02 17.57 2.37
N GLY A 540 -6.81 17.76 1.86
CA GLY A 540 -5.68 16.86 1.99
C GLY A 540 -4.82 17.20 3.20
N ILE A 541 -4.40 16.20 3.96
CA ILE A 541 -3.44 16.31 5.06
C ILE A 541 -2.21 15.49 4.69
N VAL A 542 -1.06 16.16 4.63
CA VAL A 542 0.23 15.51 4.39
C VAL A 542 0.95 15.29 5.70
N ASP A 543 1.32 14.04 5.98
CA ASP A 543 2.22 13.71 7.09
C ASP A 543 3.67 14.04 6.67
N ALA A 544 4.15 15.21 7.08
CA ALA A 544 5.48 15.71 6.74
C ALA A 544 6.61 14.83 7.29
N SER A 545 6.37 14.05 8.35
CA SER A 545 7.37 13.12 8.88
C SER A 545 7.66 11.94 7.94
N ARG A 546 6.77 11.75 6.96
CA ARG A 546 6.84 10.73 5.91
C ARG A 546 7.27 11.32 4.57
N LEU A 547 8.01 12.43 4.55
CA LEU A 547 8.56 13.01 3.32
C LEU A 547 10.10 13.05 3.41
N ASP A 548 10.78 12.41 2.47
CA ASP A 548 12.26 12.36 2.40
C ASP A 548 12.89 13.60 1.72
N SER A 549 12.16 14.72 1.58
CA SER A 549 12.52 15.77 0.61
C SER A 549 11.83 17.12 0.82
N GLU A 550 12.44 18.17 0.25
CA GLU A 550 11.93 19.55 0.25
C GLU A 550 10.52 19.68 -0.40
N PRO A 551 9.58 20.42 0.22
CA PRO A 551 8.18 20.56 -0.25
C PRO A 551 8.03 21.19 -1.64
N GLU A 552 8.95 22.05 -2.06
CA GLU A 552 8.84 22.85 -3.29
C GLU A 552 8.87 22.01 -4.58
N SER A 553 9.41 20.78 -4.52
CA SER A 553 9.48 19.86 -5.66
C SER A 553 8.35 18.82 -5.67
N ILE A 554 7.35 18.96 -4.80
CA ILE A 554 6.21 18.03 -4.70
C ILE A 554 4.97 18.67 -5.29
N GLN A 555 4.22 17.90 -6.07
CA GLN A 555 2.89 18.23 -6.56
C GLN A 555 1.83 17.39 -5.85
N VAL A 556 0.65 17.96 -5.65
CA VAL A 556 -0.56 17.28 -5.22
C VAL A 556 -1.47 17.16 -6.44
N ARG A 557 -1.74 15.92 -6.84
CA ARG A 557 -2.69 15.62 -7.91
C ARG A 557 -3.97 15.07 -7.33
N TRP A 558 -5.09 15.65 -7.75
CA TRP A 558 -6.44 15.28 -7.35
C TRP A 558 -7.13 14.51 -8.46
N PHE A 559 -7.83 13.45 -8.07
CA PHE A 559 -8.56 12.57 -8.97
C PHE A 559 -10.00 12.48 -8.51
N ALA A 560 -10.94 12.46 -9.45
CA ALA A 560 -12.33 12.13 -9.18
C ALA A 560 -12.80 11.00 -10.08
N SER A 561 -13.58 10.08 -9.50
CA SER A 561 -14.16 8.95 -10.23
C SER A 561 -14.85 9.45 -11.51
N GLY A 562 -14.47 8.90 -12.66
CA GLY A 562 -15.06 9.24 -13.95
C GLY A 562 -14.62 10.57 -14.57
N ALA A 563 -13.93 11.43 -13.81
CA ALA A 563 -13.34 12.67 -14.30
C ALA A 563 -11.83 12.55 -14.58
N GLY A 564 -11.17 11.53 -14.01
CA GLY A 564 -9.71 11.40 -14.06
C GLY A 564 -9.03 12.46 -13.21
N LEU A 565 -7.97 13.07 -13.73
CA LEU A 565 -7.22 14.15 -13.06
C LEU A 565 -8.05 15.45 -13.06
N ILE A 566 -8.42 15.95 -11.88
CA ILE A 566 -9.20 17.18 -11.69
C ILE A 566 -8.37 18.36 -11.14
N GLY A 567 -7.14 18.09 -10.69
CA GLY A 567 -6.21 19.15 -10.28
C GLY A 567 -4.78 18.64 -10.18
N ASP A 568 -3.84 19.54 -10.47
CA ASP A 568 -2.40 19.32 -10.35
C ASP A 568 -1.78 20.64 -9.92
N ARG A 569 -1.30 20.71 -8.66
CA ARG A 569 -0.75 21.92 -8.07
C ARG A 569 0.52 21.61 -7.26
N PRO A 570 1.52 22.49 -7.24
CA PRO A 570 2.67 22.32 -6.36
C PRO A 570 2.21 22.38 -4.90
N LEU A 571 2.77 21.54 -4.02
CA LEU A 571 2.43 21.47 -2.59
C LEU A 571 2.64 22.82 -1.86
N SER A 572 3.50 23.68 -2.40
CA SER A 572 3.71 25.05 -1.91
C SER A 572 2.53 26.01 -2.19
N ASP A 573 1.61 25.65 -3.09
CA ASP A 573 0.38 26.41 -3.33
C ASP A 573 -0.59 26.20 -2.15
N PRO A 574 -1.07 27.27 -1.48
CA PRO A 574 -2.05 27.16 -0.40
C PRO A 574 -3.32 26.37 -0.75
N GLU A 575 -3.69 26.34 -2.04
CA GLU A 575 -4.86 25.64 -2.55
C GLU A 575 -4.56 24.20 -3.00
N ALA A 576 -3.29 23.73 -2.94
CA ALA A 576 -2.92 22.39 -3.41
C ALA A 576 -3.58 21.26 -2.61
N LEU A 577 -3.84 21.51 -1.33
CA LEU A 577 -4.48 20.55 -0.43
C LEU A 577 -6.00 20.74 -0.36
N ILE A 578 -6.61 21.52 -1.25
CA ILE A 578 -8.05 21.68 -1.33
C ILE A 578 -8.52 21.01 -2.62
N SER A 579 -9.50 20.10 -2.51
CA SER A 579 -10.05 19.41 -3.66
C SER A 579 -10.63 20.42 -4.66
N PRO A 580 -10.24 20.35 -5.94
CA PRO A 580 -10.86 21.13 -6.99
C PRO A 580 -12.36 20.80 -7.13
N PRO A 581 -13.16 21.71 -7.71
CA PRO A 581 -14.55 21.42 -8.07
C PRO A 581 -14.65 20.22 -8.99
N ILE A 582 -15.56 19.31 -8.66
CA ILE A 582 -15.90 18.15 -9.50
C ILE A 582 -16.92 18.59 -10.55
N PRO A 583 -16.84 18.11 -11.81
CA PRO A 583 -17.84 18.40 -12.82
C PRO A 583 -19.27 18.12 -12.34
N GLU A 584 -20.17 19.11 -12.43
CA GLU A 584 -21.56 19.02 -11.95
C GLU A 584 -22.33 17.87 -12.64
N GLU A 585 -22.00 17.57 -13.90
CA GLU A 585 -22.54 16.44 -14.66
C GLU A 585 -22.28 15.07 -14.01
N LEU A 586 -21.13 14.91 -13.33
CA LEU A 586 -20.80 13.69 -12.59
C LEU A 586 -21.47 13.67 -11.22
N LEU A 587 -21.50 14.82 -10.54
CA LEU A 587 -22.19 14.95 -9.26
C LEU A 587 -23.69 14.69 -9.40
N SER A 588 -24.26 15.05 -10.54
CA SER A 588 -25.69 14.90 -10.85
C SER A 588 -26.11 13.53 -11.37
N ASN A 589 -25.18 12.58 -11.52
CA ASN A 589 -25.49 11.22 -11.92
C ASN A 589 -25.72 10.33 -10.67
N PRO A 590 -26.98 10.05 -10.27
CA PRO A 590 -27.26 9.27 -9.06
C PRO A 590 -26.82 7.80 -9.18
N SER A 591 -26.55 7.33 -10.39
CA SER A 591 -26.06 5.96 -10.65
C SER A 591 -24.54 5.85 -10.58
N TYR A 592 -23.83 6.95 -10.32
CA TYR A 592 -22.36 7.00 -10.32
C TYR A 592 -21.84 7.68 -9.04
N PRO A 593 -21.60 6.91 -7.95
CA PRO A 593 -21.07 7.49 -6.71
C PRO A 593 -19.66 8.04 -6.96
N VAL A 594 -19.51 9.36 -6.87
CA VAL A 594 -18.23 10.03 -7.12
C VAL A 594 -17.36 9.98 -5.87
N GLN A 595 -16.16 9.43 -6.01
CA GLN A 595 -15.11 9.48 -4.99
C GLN A 595 -13.99 10.40 -5.44
N VAL A 596 -13.33 11.04 -4.47
CA VAL A 596 -12.09 11.79 -4.71
C VAL A 596 -10.90 11.11 -4.06
N ARG A 597 -9.76 11.23 -4.71
CA ARG A 597 -8.45 10.79 -4.24
C ARG A 597 -7.45 11.91 -4.47
N ALA A 598 -6.38 11.91 -3.71
CA ALA A 598 -5.21 12.71 -4.01
C ALA A 598 -3.94 11.88 -3.91
N GLN A 599 -2.90 12.25 -4.64
CA GLN A 599 -1.61 11.57 -4.61
C GLN A 599 -0.48 12.59 -4.71
N LEU A 600 0.64 12.28 -4.07
CA LEU A 600 1.85 13.09 -4.17
C LEU A 600 2.69 12.67 -5.38
N TRP A 601 3.14 13.66 -6.14
CA TRP A 601 3.90 13.49 -7.36
C TRP A 601 5.17 14.32 -7.33
N ARG A 602 6.19 13.87 -8.05
CA ARG A 602 7.43 14.60 -8.31
C ARG A 602 7.90 14.27 -9.70
N ASP A 603 8.27 15.29 -10.46
CA ASP A 603 8.84 15.14 -11.79
C ASP A 603 8.02 14.20 -12.69
N GLU A 604 6.69 14.36 -12.66
CA GLU A 604 5.72 13.58 -13.45
C GLU A 604 5.63 12.09 -13.05
N MET A 605 6.15 11.72 -11.88
CA MET A 605 5.98 10.38 -11.32
C MET A 605 5.37 10.44 -9.92
N PRO A 606 4.48 9.50 -9.57
CA PRO A 606 4.03 9.34 -8.19
C PRO A 606 5.21 8.98 -7.28
N ILE A 607 5.14 9.41 -6.01
CA ILE A 607 6.14 9.11 -4.97
C ILE A 607 5.56 8.33 -3.78
N GLY A 608 4.31 7.86 -3.92
CA GLY A 608 3.58 7.08 -2.93
C GLY A 608 2.20 6.68 -3.46
N GLU A 609 1.50 5.81 -2.73
CA GLU A 609 0.11 5.43 -3.02
C GLU A 609 -0.82 6.65 -3.02
N PRO A 610 -1.90 6.61 -3.82
CA PRO A 610 -2.98 7.56 -3.65
C PRO A 610 -3.61 7.40 -2.26
N SER A 611 -4.21 8.50 -1.78
CA SER A 611 -5.03 8.51 -0.59
C SER A 611 -6.16 7.49 -0.68
N PHE A 612 -6.67 7.09 0.48
CA PHE A 612 -7.99 6.46 0.52
C PHE A 612 -9.03 7.38 -0.13
N PRO A 613 -10.05 6.81 -0.80
CA PRO A 613 -11.08 7.58 -1.46
C PRO A 613 -12.02 8.21 -0.44
N LEU A 614 -12.51 9.41 -0.73
CA LEU A 614 -13.58 10.07 0.01
C LEU A 614 -14.81 10.26 -0.88
N THR A 615 -15.97 9.79 -0.46
CA THR A 615 -17.20 9.80 -1.28
C THR A 615 -17.91 11.14 -1.22
N VAL A 616 -17.85 11.95 -2.28
CA VAL A 616 -18.35 13.34 -2.28
C VAL A 616 -19.88 13.44 -2.43
N ASN A 617 -20.50 12.45 -3.08
CA ASN A 617 -21.95 12.32 -3.17
C ASN A 617 -22.45 11.34 -2.10
N ARG A 618 -22.79 11.81 -0.89
CA ARG A 618 -23.22 10.94 0.23
C ARG A 618 -24.65 10.42 0.03
N PRO A 619 -24.87 9.12 -0.23
CA PRO A 619 -26.23 8.60 -0.44
C PRO A 619 -27.00 8.35 0.86
N SER A 620 -26.33 8.27 2.02
CA SER A 620 -26.91 8.04 3.36
C SER A 620 -26.29 8.95 4.41
N TYR A 621 -27.11 9.43 5.36
CA TYR A 621 -26.64 10.24 6.49
C TYR A 621 -27.60 10.17 7.67
N ALA A 622 -27.06 10.04 8.88
CA ALA A 622 -27.84 10.12 10.12
C ALA A 622 -27.80 11.55 10.69
N LEU A 623 -28.96 12.17 10.86
CA LEU A 623 -29.08 13.52 11.42
C LEU A 623 -28.92 13.47 12.94
N SER A 624 -27.92 14.21 13.45
CA SER A 624 -27.73 14.42 14.89
C SER A 624 -28.83 15.31 15.46
N ASN A 625 -29.24 15.02 16.70
CA ASN A 625 -30.28 15.79 17.37
C ASN A 625 -29.86 17.27 17.51
N GLY A 626 -30.69 18.18 17.02
CA GLY A 626 -30.48 19.63 17.10
C GLY A 626 -29.35 20.18 16.22
N THR A 627 -28.77 19.36 15.32
CA THR A 627 -27.70 19.79 14.42
C THR A 627 -28.24 19.99 13.01
N ALA A 628 -27.85 21.10 12.37
CA ALA A 628 -28.22 21.42 11.00
C ALA A 628 -27.18 20.87 10.01
N GLU A 629 -27.66 20.28 8.93
CA GLU A 629 -26.84 19.59 7.91
C GLU A 629 -27.30 20.00 6.52
N THR A 630 -26.35 20.34 5.64
CA THR A 630 -26.66 20.85 4.29
C THR A 630 -26.36 19.81 3.23
N PHE A 631 -27.33 19.60 2.34
CA PHE A 631 -27.25 18.66 1.23
C PHE A 631 -27.52 19.39 -0.08
N ARG A 632 -26.66 19.21 -1.07
CA ARG A 632 -26.92 19.71 -2.43
C ARG A 632 -27.73 18.68 -3.21
N LEU A 633 -28.85 19.10 -3.79
CA LEU A 633 -29.71 18.24 -4.60
C LEU A 633 -29.89 18.81 -6.02
N ASP A 634 -29.67 17.99 -7.04
CA ASP A 634 -29.96 18.33 -8.44
C ASP A 634 -31.46 18.38 -8.73
N ALA A 635 -31.83 18.99 -9.84
CA ALA A 635 -33.23 19.07 -10.29
C ALA A 635 -33.84 17.66 -10.43
N GLY A 636 -34.91 17.39 -9.68
CA GLY A 636 -35.58 16.08 -9.65
C GLY A 636 -34.88 15.02 -8.79
N GLN A 637 -33.72 15.30 -8.18
CA GLN A 637 -33.01 14.34 -7.34
C GLN A 637 -33.78 14.08 -6.04
N GLU A 638 -33.73 12.83 -5.57
CA GLU A 638 -34.36 12.38 -4.34
C GLU A 638 -33.35 11.66 -3.42
N LEU A 639 -33.22 12.14 -2.18
CA LEU A 639 -32.45 11.50 -1.13
C LEU A 639 -33.37 10.63 -0.27
N ARG A 640 -33.06 9.34 -0.16
CA ARG A 640 -33.91 8.33 0.50
C ARG A 640 -33.26 7.59 1.68
N LYS A 641 -32.05 7.95 2.06
CA LYS A 641 -31.35 7.34 3.20
C LYS A 641 -30.84 8.39 4.20
N LEU A 642 -31.48 9.56 4.23
CA LEU A 642 -31.36 10.48 5.37
C LEU A 642 -32.34 10.00 6.44
N PHE A 643 -31.93 9.99 7.71
CA PHE A 643 -32.81 9.55 8.79
C PHE A 643 -32.42 10.17 10.14
N VAL A 644 -33.36 10.07 11.08
CA VAL A 644 -33.16 10.32 12.50
C VAL A 644 -33.70 9.11 13.27
N ASP A 645 -32.94 8.62 14.24
CA ASP A 645 -33.41 7.56 15.15
C ASP A 645 -34.11 8.23 16.34
N VAL A 646 -35.36 7.81 16.62
CA VAL A 646 -36.20 8.37 17.68
C VAL A 646 -36.22 7.40 18.87
N PRO A 647 -35.85 7.84 20.09
CA PRO A 647 -35.75 6.98 21.25
C PRO A 647 -37.12 6.56 21.79
N VAL A 648 -37.13 5.49 22.60
CA VAL A 648 -38.29 5.18 23.44
C VAL A 648 -38.53 6.34 24.40
N GLY A 649 -39.79 6.72 24.62
CA GLY A 649 -40.14 7.87 25.48
C GLY A 649 -40.07 9.23 24.78
N ALA A 650 -39.90 9.27 23.45
CA ALA A 650 -39.97 10.50 22.67
C ALA A 650 -41.33 11.21 22.79
N GLN A 651 -41.29 12.52 22.94
CA GLN A 651 -42.44 13.41 23.10
C GLN A 651 -42.71 14.23 21.83
N SER A 652 -41.65 14.65 21.12
CA SER A 652 -41.78 15.32 19.83
C SER A 652 -40.60 15.04 18.90
N LEU A 653 -40.87 15.06 17.59
CA LEU A 653 -39.87 15.15 16.52
C LEU A 653 -40.24 16.35 15.64
N LEU A 654 -39.35 17.34 15.58
CA LEU A 654 -39.43 18.45 14.64
C LEU A 654 -38.35 18.25 13.57
N VAL A 655 -38.74 18.19 12.30
CA VAL A 655 -37.80 18.27 11.18
C VAL A 655 -38.02 19.58 10.46
N THR A 656 -37.00 20.42 10.39
CA THR A 656 -37.02 21.67 9.62
C THR A 656 -36.12 21.57 8.41
N GLY A 657 -36.48 22.26 7.33
CA GLY A 657 -35.66 22.44 6.15
C GLY A 657 -35.64 23.89 5.69
N GLN A 658 -34.54 24.30 5.04
CA GLN A 658 -34.40 25.58 4.37
C GLN A 658 -33.68 25.42 3.04
N SER A 659 -34.21 26.01 1.97
CA SER A 659 -33.61 25.95 0.63
C SER A 659 -34.02 27.15 -0.23
N ALA A 660 -33.11 27.62 -1.08
CA ALA A 660 -33.42 28.59 -2.13
C ALA A 660 -34.28 27.99 -3.26
N GLY A 661 -34.08 26.70 -3.55
CA GLY A 661 -34.86 25.91 -4.51
C GLY A 661 -36.11 25.29 -3.88
N GLU A 662 -37.02 24.79 -4.73
CA GLU A 662 -38.24 24.12 -4.26
C GLU A 662 -37.95 22.67 -3.81
N MET A 663 -37.94 22.42 -2.50
CA MET A 663 -37.66 21.07 -1.95
C MET A 663 -38.89 20.51 -1.24
N GLU A 664 -39.37 19.33 -1.62
CA GLU A 664 -40.33 18.55 -0.84
C GLU A 664 -39.58 17.64 0.15
N VAL A 665 -39.92 17.72 1.43
CA VAL A 665 -39.40 16.84 2.47
C VAL A 665 -40.54 16.01 3.04
N ARG A 666 -40.36 14.68 3.10
CA ARG A 666 -41.35 13.70 3.54
C ARG A 666 -40.78 12.85 4.67
N LEU A 667 -41.57 12.60 5.71
CA LEU A 667 -41.17 11.79 6.86
C LEU A 667 -41.82 10.40 6.78
N VAL A 668 -40.98 9.37 6.69
CA VAL A 668 -41.41 7.97 6.57
C VAL A 668 -40.85 7.17 7.73
N ARG A 669 -41.72 6.53 8.52
CA ARG A 669 -41.28 5.72 9.65
C ARG A 669 -40.98 4.28 9.21
N VAL A 670 -39.90 3.73 9.74
CA VAL A 670 -39.64 2.30 9.81
C VAL A 670 -39.48 1.92 11.28
N PRO A 671 -40.33 1.03 11.83
CA PRO A 671 -40.08 0.49 13.16
C PRO A 671 -38.71 -0.19 13.17
N ALA A 672 -37.99 -0.11 14.30
CA ALA A 672 -36.78 -0.90 14.48
C ALA A 672 -37.13 -2.37 14.17
N PRO A 673 -36.40 -3.05 13.26
CA PRO A 673 -36.80 -4.37 12.83
C PRO A 673 -36.80 -5.33 14.02
N ALA A 674 -37.79 -6.22 14.04
CA ALA A 674 -37.97 -7.21 15.09
C ALA A 674 -36.89 -8.30 15.12
N THR A 675 -36.03 -8.34 14.08
CA THR A 675 -34.93 -9.29 13.90
C THR A 675 -33.60 -8.53 13.83
N PRO A 676 -32.51 -9.10 14.36
CA PRO A 676 -31.21 -8.44 14.34
C PRO A 676 -30.76 -8.16 12.92
N TRP A 677 -30.10 -7.01 12.72
CA TRP A 677 -29.65 -6.62 11.40
C TRP A 677 -28.49 -7.53 10.98
N PRO A 678 -28.53 -8.12 9.78
CA PRO A 678 -27.43 -8.94 9.29
C PRO A 678 -26.14 -8.12 9.09
N ASP A 679 -26.26 -6.80 8.86
CA ASP A 679 -25.17 -5.83 8.84
C ASP A 679 -25.61 -4.46 9.39
N ALA A 680 -24.68 -3.52 9.52
CA ALA A 680 -25.00 -2.17 10.00
C ALA A 680 -25.47 -1.22 8.87
N ASN A 681 -25.71 -1.70 7.63
CA ASN A 681 -25.99 -0.83 6.51
C ASN A 681 -27.39 -0.23 6.57
N ILE A 682 -27.54 0.96 5.97
CA ILE A 682 -28.81 1.67 5.94
C ILE A 682 -29.62 1.26 4.70
N ALA A 683 -30.72 0.54 4.95
CA ALA A 683 -31.72 0.24 3.94
C ALA A 683 -32.33 1.52 3.37
N ILE A 684 -32.73 1.49 2.09
CA ILE A 684 -33.49 2.58 1.48
C ILE A 684 -34.83 2.78 2.20
N SER A 685 -35.31 4.02 2.28
CA SER A 685 -36.63 4.30 2.84
C SER A 685 -37.70 3.41 2.18
N PRO A 686 -38.77 3.01 2.90
CA PRO A 686 -39.97 2.50 2.28
C PRO A 686 -40.53 3.50 1.25
N ASP A 687 -41.51 3.05 0.47
CA ASP A 687 -42.18 3.90 -0.53
C ASP A 687 -42.59 5.25 0.11
N PRO A 688 -42.09 6.40 -0.40
CA PRO A 688 -42.42 7.72 0.11
C PRO A 688 -43.92 8.05 0.11
N VAL A 689 -44.74 7.31 -0.65
CA VAL A 689 -46.21 7.38 -0.58
C VAL A 689 -46.73 7.09 0.84
N LEU A 690 -45.98 6.33 1.64
CA LEU A 690 -46.30 6.02 3.04
C LEU A 690 -45.95 7.15 4.02
N ALA A 691 -45.45 8.30 3.54
CA ALA A 691 -45.09 9.42 4.40
C ALA A 691 -46.31 9.96 5.17
N SER A 692 -46.18 10.02 6.49
CA SER A 692 -47.24 10.53 7.37
C SER A 692 -47.22 12.06 7.49
N HIS A 693 -46.05 12.68 7.25
CA HIS A 693 -45.85 14.12 7.35
C HIS A 693 -44.98 14.61 6.20
N ARG A 694 -45.20 15.85 5.76
CA ARG A 694 -44.42 16.49 4.71
C ARG A 694 -44.43 18.01 4.83
N PHE A 695 -43.43 18.66 4.25
CA PHE A 695 -43.39 20.11 4.04
C PHE A 695 -42.62 20.44 2.75
N THR A 696 -42.78 21.66 2.25
CA THR A 696 -42.08 22.13 1.05
C THR A 696 -41.41 23.46 1.34
N THR A 697 -40.12 23.59 1.03
CA THR A 697 -39.37 24.86 1.11
C THR A 697 -39.28 25.51 -0.26
N ARG A 698 -39.23 26.84 -0.35
CA ARG A 698 -39.10 27.67 -1.55
C ARG A 698 -38.48 29.04 -1.22
N ASN A 699 -37.67 29.59 -2.12
CA ASN A 699 -37.18 30.98 -2.05
C ASN A 699 -36.44 31.33 -0.74
N GLY A 700 -35.76 30.37 -0.12
CA GLY A 700 -34.99 30.56 1.10
C GLY A 700 -35.82 30.51 2.39
N ASP A 701 -37.10 30.15 2.31
CA ASP A 701 -37.94 29.99 3.50
C ASP A 701 -37.51 28.80 4.36
N GLN A 702 -37.74 28.92 5.67
CA GLN A 702 -37.57 27.82 6.60
C GLN A 702 -38.94 27.22 6.89
N GLN A 703 -39.09 25.93 6.66
CA GLN A 703 -40.33 25.16 6.83
C GLN A 703 -40.05 23.94 7.70
N GLY A 704 -41.09 23.28 8.20
CA GLY A 704 -40.90 22.06 8.97
C GLY A 704 -42.17 21.27 9.25
N ALA A 705 -41.98 20.03 9.69
CA ALA A 705 -43.02 19.14 10.16
C ALA A 705 -42.75 18.75 11.62
N LEU A 706 -43.76 18.98 12.47
CA LEU A 706 -43.74 18.63 13.89
C LEU A 706 -44.65 17.42 14.14
N ILE A 707 -44.11 16.39 14.76
CA ILE A 707 -44.82 15.19 15.22
C ILE A 707 -44.79 15.20 16.75
N VAL A 708 -45.94 15.05 17.42
CA VAL A 708 -46.08 15.19 18.88
C VAL A 708 -46.92 14.10 19.52
N GLY A 709 -46.54 13.72 20.74
CA GLY A 709 -47.34 12.87 21.62
C GLY A 709 -47.57 11.47 21.04
N PRO A 710 -48.78 10.88 21.19
CA PRO A 710 -49.02 9.46 20.88
C PRO A 710 -48.92 9.10 19.39
N THR A 711 -48.80 10.09 18.48
CA THR A 711 -48.57 9.85 17.05
C THR A 711 -47.08 9.67 16.71
N LEU A 712 -46.19 10.02 17.63
CA LEU A 712 -44.76 9.78 17.51
C LEU A 712 -44.42 8.40 18.07
N GLU A 713 -44.16 7.46 17.18
CA GLU A 713 -43.67 6.14 17.56
C GLU A 713 -42.12 6.07 17.51
N PRO A 714 -41.48 5.38 18.46
CA PRO A 714 -40.01 5.23 18.49
C PRO A 714 -39.50 4.40 17.31
N GLY A 715 -38.22 4.52 17.00
CA GLY A 715 -37.56 3.84 15.88
C GLY A 715 -37.04 4.81 14.82
N ARG A 716 -36.74 4.29 13.63
CA ARG A 716 -36.11 5.07 12.56
C ARG A 716 -37.14 5.88 11.78
N TRP A 717 -36.87 7.17 11.63
CA TRP A 717 -37.63 8.07 10.77
C TRP A 717 -36.77 8.55 9.63
N TYR A 718 -37.10 8.11 8.41
CA TYR A 718 -36.46 8.59 7.19
C TYR A 718 -36.94 9.99 6.84
N VAL A 719 -36.01 10.84 6.43
CA VAL A 719 -36.23 12.19 5.91
C VAL A 719 -36.01 12.13 4.39
N VAL A 720 -37.07 11.88 3.64
CA VAL A 720 -37.00 11.79 2.18
C VAL A 720 -37.08 13.20 1.59
N ALA A 721 -35.97 13.69 1.06
CA ALA A 721 -35.89 15.01 0.43
C ALA A 721 -35.90 14.88 -1.10
N ASN A 722 -36.69 15.69 -1.78
CA ASN A 722 -36.80 15.71 -3.23
C ASN A 722 -36.76 17.15 -3.75
N ASN A 723 -35.88 17.43 -4.71
CA ASN A 723 -35.82 18.72 -5.37
C ASN A 723 -36.85 18.78 -6.52
N GLN A 724 -37.93 19.54 -6.32
CA GLN A 724 -38.99 19.76 -7.32
C GLN A 724 -38.68 20.95 -8.23
N GLY A 725 -37.57 21.66 -7.98
CA GLY A 725 -37.10 22.78 -8.79
C GLY A 725 -36.47 22.36 -10.12
N ALA A 726 -36.33 23.32 -11.02
CA ALA A 726 -35.70 23.12 -12.33
C ALA A 726 -34.16 23.23 -12.31
N MET A 727 -33.56 23.52 -11.16
CA MET A 727 -32.11 23.70 -10.97
C MET A 727 -31.64 23.01 -9.69
N ALA A 728 -30.36 22.68 -9.62
CA ALA A 728 -29.71 22.22 -8.40
C ALA A 728 -29.77 23.29 -7.30
N ALA A 729 -29.99 22.88 -6.05
CA ALA A 729 -30.09 23.76 -4.91
C ALA A 729 -29.68 23.06 -3.61
N ASP A 730 -29.24 23.86 -2.63
CA ASP A 730 -28.82 23.36 -1.33
C ASP A 730 -30.01 23.35 -0.36
N LEU A 731 -30.17 22.25 0.36
CA LEU A 731 -31.17 22.01 1.38
C LEU A 731 -30.49 21.80 2.73
N THR A 732 -30.68 22.74 3.65
CA THR A 732 -30.26 22.59 5.05
C THR A 732 -31.38 21.94 5.85
N LEU A 733 -31.13 20.78 6.46
CA LEU A 733 -32.06 20.03 7.31
C LEU A 733 -31.60 20.04 8.76
N MET A 734 -32.56 20.09 9.69
CA MET A 734 -32.30 19.88 11.12
C MET A 734 -33.42 19.03 11.71
N ALA A 735 -33.05 18.01 12.49
CA ALA A 735 -33.99 17.19 13.25
C ALA A 735 -33.83 17.50 14.75
N THR A 736 -34.93 17.75 15.44
CA THR A 736 -34.95 18.02 16.89
C THR A 736 -35.93 17.10 17.57
N VAL A 737 -35.43 16.25 18.44
CA VAL A 737 -36.18 15.29 19.25
C VAL A 737 -36.21 15.79 20.68
N THR A 738 -37.39 15.76 21.28
CA THR A 738 -37.54 15.89 22.74
C THR A 738 -38.04 14.55 23.27
N ALA A 739 -37.46 14.08 24.38
CA ALA A 739 -37.79 12.78 24.95
C ALA A 739 -37.64 12.77 26.47
N ALA A 740 -38.25 11.78 27.11
CA ALA A 740 -37.87 11.29 28.42
C ALA A 740 -37.43 9.83 28.25
N ALA A 741 -36.19 9.65 27.77
CA ALA A 741 -35.71 8.35 27.32
C ALA A 741 -35.30 7.43 28.48
N PRO A 742 -35.28 6.10 28.27
CA PRO A 742 -34.69 5.16 29.20
C PRO A 742 -33.24 5.49 29.51
N GLU A 743 -32.84 5.22 30.75
CA GLU A 743 -31.46 5.43 31.20
C GLU A 743 -30.51 4.45 30.50
N VAL A 744 -29.43 5.00 29.94
CA VAL A 744 -28.23 4.27 29.51
C VAL A 744 -27.14 4.64 30.50
N ARG A 745 -26.71 3.69 31.33
CA ARG A 745 -25.70 3.92 32.36
C ARG A 745 -24.29 3.84 31.74
N SER A 746 -23.26 4.21 32.48
CA SER A 746 -21.86 3.97 32.05
C SER A 746 -21.60 2.47 31.91
N GLY A 747 -20.75 2.04 30.98
CA GLY A 747 -20.40 0.63 30.84
C GLY A 747 -19.97 0.19 29.45
N SER A 748 -19.90 -1.13 29.29
CA SER A 748 -19.56 -1.79 28.04
C SER A 748 -20.80 -2.35 27.34
N TYR A 749 -20.83 -2.22 26.03
CA TYR A 749 -21.98 -2.55 25.20
C TYR A 749 -21.53 -3.24 23.91
N PHE A 750 -22.31 -4.19 23.45
CA PHE A 750 -22.02 -4.95 22.23
C PHE A 750 -23.30 -5.35 21.50
N ASN A 751 -23.16 -5.79 20.26
CA ASN A 751 -24.23 -6.37 19.48
C ASN A 751 -24.15 -7.91 19.54
N PRO A 752 -25.04 -8.61 20.25
CA PRO A 752 -24.97 -10.08 20.39
C PRO A 752 -25.17 -10.83 19.08
N SER A 753 -25.74 -10.17 18.06
CA SER A 753 -25.91 -10.75 16.72
C SER A 753 -24.71 -10.51 15.81
N ARG A 754 -23.78 -9.65 16.23
CA ARG A 754 -22.51 -9.36 15.57
C ARG A 754 -21.40 -9.27 16.64
N SER A 755 -21.17 -10.37 17.35
CA SER A 755 -20.18 -10.40 18.44
C SER A 755 -18.75 -10.20 17.92
N GLY A 756 -17.87 -9.68 18.79
CA GLY A 756 -16.46 -9.44 18.47
C GLY A 756 -16.09 -7.97 18.33
N HIS A 757 -17.06 -7.06 18.42
CA HIS A 757 -16.86 -5.61 18.50
C HIS A 757 -17.80 -5.02 19.55
N GLY A 758 -17.55 -3.78 19.97
CA GLY A 758 -18.34 -3.16 21.02
C GLY A 758 -17.85 -1.76 21.37
N VAL A 759 -18.62 -1.09 22.23
CA VAL A 759 -18.34 0.28 22.67
C VAL A 759 -18.33 0.36 24.19
N PHE A 760 -17.34 1.05 24.73
CA PHE A 760 -17.19 1.37 26.15
C PHE A 760 -17.56 2.84 26.32
N VAL A 761 -18.67 3.13 27.01
CA VAL A 761 -19.21 4.49 27.19
C VAL A 761 -19.09 4.89 28.67
N TYR A 762 -18.30 5.91 28.97
CA TYR A 762 -17.99 6.32 30.34
C TYR A 762 -18.01 7.85 30.52
N PRO A 763 -18.51 8.34 31.68
CA PRO A 763 -18.43 9.74 32.05
C PRO A 763 -16.97 10.21 32.18
N ALA A 764 -16.74 11.43 31.69
CA ALA A 764 -15.49 12.16 31.78
C ALA A 764 -15.81 13.59 32.24
N GLY A 765 -16.12 13.77 33.52
CA GLY A 765 -16.58 15.05 34.07
C GLY A 765 -18.01 15.38 33.64
N ASP A 766 -18.22 16.54 33.03
CA ASP A 766 -19.51 16.97 32.45
C ASP A 766 -19.73 16.45 31.02
N GLN A 767 -18.81 15.61 30.53
CA GLN A 767 -18.85 14.99 29.22
C GLN A 767 -19.01 13.47 29.32
N TRP A 768 -19.44 12.86 28.22
CA TRP A 768 -19.30 11.42 27.99
C TRP A 768 -18.18 11.18 26.99
N SER A 769 -17.50 10.06 27.17
CA SER A 769 -16.49 9.55 26.24
C SER A 769 -16.83 8.11 25.85
N ALA A 770 -16.47 7.73 24.63
CA ALA A 770 -16.64 6.39 24.14
C ALA A 770 -15.37 5.88 23.44
N LEU A 771 -14.97 4.66 23.77
CA LEU A 771 -14.01 3.87 23.00
C LEU A 771 -14.78 2.81 22.22
N TRP A 772 -14.76 2.93 20.89
CA TRP A 772 -15.46 2.02 19.99
C TRP A 772 -14.45 1.08 19.33
N TYR A 773 -14.47 -0.18 19.75
CA TYR A 773 -13.64 -1.25 19.21
C TYR A 773 -14.33 -1.88 18.02
N THR A 774 -13.64 -1.92 16.88
CA THR A 774 -14.22 -2.40 15.62
C THR A 774 -13.13 -2.79 14.61
N TYR A 775 -13.51 -3.00 13.35
CA TYR A 775 -12.60 -3.44 12.30
C TYR A 775 -12.55 -2.47 11.14
N PHE A 776 -11.36 -2.31 10.56
CA PHE A 776 -11.20 -1.71 9.25
C PHE A 776 -11.79 -2.66 8.18
N ARG A 777 -11.89 -2.18 6.93
CA ARG A 777 -12.44 -2.98 5.82
C ARG A 777 -11.60 -4.19 5.46
N ASP A 778 -10.31 -4.15 5.79
CA ASP A 778 -9.38 -5.28 5.74
C ASP A 778 -9.57 -6.29 6.87
N PHE A 779 -10.62 -6.11 7.68
CA PHE A 779 -10.94 -6.89 8.87
C PHE A 779 -9.89 -6.79 9.98
N SER A 780 -8.87 -5.95 9.85
CA SER A 780 -7.90 -5.70 10.91
C SER A 780 -8.55 -4.93 12.06
N PRO A 781 -8.14 -5.22 13.31
CA PRO A 781 -8.71 -4.56 14.47
C PRO A 781 -8.32 -3.09 14.50
N THR A 782 -9.25 -2.24 14.94
CA THR A 782 -9.07 -0.80 15.13
C THR A 782 -9.95 -0.29 16.26
N TRP A 783 -9.69 0.92 16.72
CA TRP A 783 -10.54 1.60 17.69
C TRP A 783 -10.72 3.07 17.32
N TYR A 784 -11.87 3.61 17.69
CA TYR A 784 -12.20 5.02 17.56
C TYR A 784 -12.51 5.62 18.93
N TYR A 785 -12.24 6.91 19.07
CA TYR A 785 -12.54 7.68 20.26
C TYR A 785 -13.66 8.68 19.94
N ALA A 786 -14.67 8.79 20.80
CA ALA A 786 -15.67 9.86 20.70
C ALA A 786 -15.82 10.55 22.04
N GLN A 787 -15.99 11.87 22.03
CA GLN A 787 -16.18 12.65 23.25
C GLN A 787 -17.10 13.83 22.98
N GLY A 788 -18.05 14.07 23.87
CA GLY A 788 -18.99 15.17 23.76
C GLY A 788 -19.72 15.44 25.08
N PRO A 789 -20.49 16.54 25.17
CA PRO A 789 -21.30 16.85 26.35
C PRO A 789 -22.16 15.65 26.78
N ALA A 790 -22.30 15.44 28.09
CA ALA A 790 -23.19 14.39 28.59
C ALA A 790 -24.62 14.60 28.07
N PRO A 791 -25.38 13.53 27.78
CA PRO A 791 -26.72 13.63 27.22
C PRO A 791 -27.64 14.45 28.13
N GLY A 792 -28.51 15.23 27.49
CA GLY A 792 -29.54 16.01 28.18
C GLY A 792 -30.71 15.13 28.65
N ALA A 793 -31.83 15.77 28.99
CA ALA A 793 -33.04 15.08 29.46
C ALA A 793 -33.64 14.10 28.43
N ASP A 794 -33.34 14.28 27.14
CA ASP A 794 -33.77 13.39 26.07
C ASP A 794 -32.98 12.06 26.01
N GLY A 795 -31.87 11.94 26.74
CA GLY A 795 -31.02 10.75 26.78
C GLY A 795 -30.30 10.42 25.47
N ILE A 796 -30.44 11.24 24.42
CA ILE A 796 -29.73 11.07 23.15
C ILE A 796 -28.35 11.68 23.32
N TRP A 797 -27.32 10.93 22.95
CA TRP A 797 -25.95 11.41 22.99
C TRP A 797 -25.36 11.45 21.59
N SER A 798 -24.75 12.57 21.22
CA SER A 798 -23.98 12.71 19.98
C SER A 798 -22.61 13.30 20.28
N ALA A 799 -21.61 12.82 19.56
CA ALA A 799 -20.23 13.26 19.71
C ALA A 799 -19.47 13.16 18.39
N PRO A 800 -18.52 14.06 18.11
CA PRO A 800 -17.52 13.85 17.07
C PRO A 800 -16.78 12.53 17.31
N LEU A 801 -16.47 11.84 16.22
CA LEU A 801 -15.74 10.59 16.19
C LEU A 801 -14.33 10.85 15.68
N TYR A 802 -13.34 10.39 16.43
CA TYR A 802 -11.93 10.58 16.17
C TYR A 802 -11.23 9.26 15.88
N ARG A 803 -10.34 9.29 14.90
CA ARG A 803 -9.30 8.28 14.69
C ARG A 803 -8.02 8.77 15.33
N SER A 804 -7.36 7.88 16.07
CA SER A 804 -6.06 8.18 16.65
C SER A 804 -4.91 7.78 15.72
N HIS A 805 -3.78 8.49 15.78
CA HIS A 805 -2.51 8.09 15.17
C HIS A 805 -1.37 8.25 16.18
N TRP A 806 -0.45 7.29 16.21
CA TRP A 806 0.71 7.31 17.10
C TRP A 806 1.99 7.65 16.34
N SER A 807 2.68 8.70 16.78
CA SER A 807 3.95 9.12 16.22
C SER A 807 4.85 9.71 17.30
N GLN A 808 6.13 9.32 17.28
CA GLN A 808 7.16 9.84 18.20
C GLN A 808 6.78 9.77 19.70
N GLY A 809 6.07 8.72 20.11
CA GLY A 809 5.64 8.54 21.50
C GLY A 809 4.41 9.37 21.90
N THR A 810 3.70 9.97 20.95
CA THR A 810 2.51 10.79 21.19
C THR A 810 1.34 10.35 20.32
N SER A 811 0.13 10.59 20.83
CA SER A 811 -1.14 10.31 20.14
C SER A 811 -1.78 11.59 19.61
N THR A 812 -2.17 11.61 18.34
CA THR A 812 -2.98 12.68 17.73
C THR A 812 -4.37 12.16 17.38
N LEU A 813 -5.38 13.02 17.47
CA LEU A 813 -6.78 12.71 17.14
C LEU A 813 -7.20 13.46 15.87
N HIS A 814 -7.78 12.74 14.92
CA HIS A 814 -8.30 13.26 13.67
C HIS A 814 -9.81 12.99 13.60
N GLU A 815 -10.61 14.02 13.39
CA GLU A 815 -12.07 13.86 13.27
C GLU A 815 -12.41 13.13 11.96
N VAL A 816 -13.13 12.02 12.07
CA VAL A 816 -13.48 11.14 10.93
C VAL A 816 -15.00 11.01 10.74
N GLY A 817 -15.77 11.73 11.56
CA GLY A 817 -17.23 11.77 11.49
C GLY A 817 -17.86 11.96 12.86
N ASN A 818 -19.01 11.35 13.09
CA ASN A 818 -19.72 11.47 14.36
C ASN A 818 -20.50 10.19 14.71
N VAL A 819 -20.82 10.04 15.99
CA VAL A 819 -21.65 8.96 16.53
C VAL A 819 -22.91 9.51 17.18
N ILE A 820 -23.95 8.69 17.21
CA ILE A 820 -25.24 8.98 17.82
C ILE A 820 -25.68 7.73 18.59
N LEU A 821 -25.89 7.88 19.88
CA LEU A 821 -26.48 6.89 20.77
C LEU A 821 -27.95 7.27 21.01
N THR A 822 -28.86 6.38 20.59
CA THR A 822 -30.31 6.58 20.76
C THR A 822 -30.90 5.50 21.67
N PRO A 823 -31.39 5.84 22.89
CA PRO A 823 -31.90 4.83 23.81
C PRO A 823 -33.12 4.06 23.28
N THR A 824 -33.07 2.73 23.39
CA THR A 824 -34.15 1.81 23.01
C THR A 824 -34.71 1.04 24.20
N GLY A 825 -34.01 1.05 25.33
CA GLY A 825 -34.41 0.44 26.60
C GLY A 825 -33.41 0.77 27.69
N ARG A 826 -33.63 0.26 28.90
CA ARG A 826 -32.63 0.37 29.98
C ARG A 826 -31.36 -0.36 29.56
N ASP A 827 -30.22 0.33 29.54
CA ASP A 827 -28.94 -0.20 29.05
C ASP A 827 -29.00 -0.84 27.66
N ALA A 828 -29.87 -0.31 26.80
CA ALA A 828 -29.97 -0.72 25.40
C ALA A 828 -30.18 0.51 24.53
N PHE A 829 -29.46 0.58 23.42
CA PHE A 829 -29.52 1.71 22.50
C PHE A 829 -29.21 1.30 21.06
N THR A 830 -29.58 2.16 20.12
CA THR A 830 -29.07 2.10 18.75
C THR A 830 -27.80 2.92 18.68
N TRP A 831 -26.70 2.29 18.24
CA TRP A 831 -25.43 2.93 17.94
C TRP A 831 -25.37 3.25 16.46
N THR A 832 -25.46 4.54 16.13
CA THR A 832 -25.43 5.05 14.76
C THR A 832 -24.16 5.86 14.55
N PHE A 833 -23.53 5.71 13.38
CA PHE A 833 -22.27 6.36 13.06
C PHE A 833 -22.28 6.87 11.61
N ASN A 834 -21.85 8.11 11.43
CA ASN A 834 -21.41 8.63 10.14
C ASN A 834 -19.87 8.57 10.17
N LEU A 835 -19.27 7.73 9.34
CA LEU A 835 -17.84 7.46 9.33
C LEU A 835 -17.33 7.56 7.89
N GLU A 836 -16.43 8.52 7.64
CA GLU A 836 -15.75 8.68 6.34
C GLU A 836 -16.69 8.78 5.12
N GLY A 837 -17.85 9.43 5.31
CA GLY A 837 -18.86 9.62 4.26
C GLY A 837 -19.86 8.46 4.08
N ASP A 838 -19.68 7.38 4.82
CA ASP A 838 -20.64 6.28 4.92
C ASP A 838 -21.42 6.36 6.24
N THR A 839 -22.62 5.78 6.28
CA THR A 839 -23.43 5.72 7.50
C THR A 839 -23.80 4.29 7.80
N GLY A 840 -23.66 3.91 9.06
CA GLY A 840 -24.15 2.63 9.57
C GLY A 840 -24.83 2.80 10.92
N SER A 841 -25.54 1.75 11.33
CA SER A 841 -26.29 1.75 12.58
C SER A 841 -26.53 0.33 13.05
N GLU A 842 -26.53 0.09 14.36
CA GLU A 842 -26.79 -1.24 14.92
C GLU A 842 -27.29 -1.19 16.37
N PRO A 843 -28.04 -2.21 16.83
CA PRO A 843 -28.47 -2.28 18.22
C PRO A 843 -27.31 -2.72 19.13
N MET A 844 -27.22 -2.08 20.28
CA MET A 844 -26.27 -2.40 21.35
C MET A 844 -27.03 -2.78 22.63
N GLN A 845 -26.49 -3.76 23.34
CA GLN A 845 -26.95 -4.22 24.65
C GLN A 845 -25.76 -4.28 25.61
N SER A 846 -26.03 -4.16 26.91
CA SER A 846 -24.98 -4.27 27.93
C SER A 846 -24.25 -5.60 27.82
N LEU A 847 -22.91 -5.55 27.79
CA LEU A 847 -22.05 -6.73 27.85
C LEU A 847 -22.13 -7.41 29.24
N GLY A 848 -22.40 -6.60 30.27
CA GLY A 848 -22.56 -7.04 31.64
C GLY A 848 -22.19 -5.94 32.62
N ARG A 849 -22.44 -6.23 33.89
CA ARG A 849 -22.08 -5.40 35.03
C ARG A 849 -21.70 -6.32 36.17
N GLY A 850 -20.73 -5.91 36.99
CA GLY A 850 -20.33 -6.68 38.15
C GLY A 850 -18.92 -6.37 38.61
N CYS A 851 -18.61 -6.82 39.82
CA CYS A 851 -17.32 -6.62 40.47
C CYS A 851 -16.70 -7.95 40.87
N LEU A 852 -15.38 -7.99 40.97
CA LEU A 852 -14.68 -9.21 41.39
C LEU A 852 -14.83 -9.41 42.90
N GLU A 853 -15.19 -10.62 43.32
CA GLU A 853 -15.13 -11.01 44.73
C GLU A 853 -13.68 -11.37 45.12
N SER A 854 -13.11 -10.63 46.07
CA SER A 854 -11.77 -10.91 46.62
C SER A 854 -11.84 -11.25 48.11
N SER A 855 -10.79 -11.89 48.63
CA SER A 855 -10.66 -12.17 50.07
C SER A 855 -10.61 -10.91 50.96
N GLY A 856 -10.40 -9.73 50.36
CA GLY A 856 -10.39 -8.41 51.01
C GLY A 856 -11.64 -7.55 50.79
N GLY A 857 -12.62 -8.01 50.01
CA GLY A 857 -13.84 -7.25 49.66
C GLY A 857 -14.22 -7.33 48.19
N ILE A 858 -15.22 -6.53 47.78
CA ILE A 858 -15.64 -6.40 46.37
C ILE A 858 -14.72 -5.39 45.67
N LEU A 859 -14.21 -5.76 44.50
CA LEU A 859 -13.28 -4.97 43.70
C LEU A 859 -13.97 -4.39 42.46
N ASP A 860 -14.10 -3.06 42.42
CA ASP A 860 -14.60 -2.30 41.27
C ASP A 860 -13.47 -1.89 40.34
N SER A 861 -13.37 -2.59 39.21
CA SER A 861 -12.31 -2.37 38.21
C SER A 861 -12.86 -2.10 36.80
N SER A 862 -14.19 -2.14 36.62
CA SER A 862 -14.79 -1.97 35.30
C SER A 862 -14.72 -0.50 34.88
N GLY A 863 -14.02 -0.21 33.79
CA GLY A 863 -13.69 1.15 33.39
C GLY A 863 -12.60 1.22 32.33
N ASN A 864 -12.21 2.43 31.97
CA ASN A 864 -11.04 2.68 31.11
C ASN A 864 -9.85 3.04 32.00
N TRP A 865 -8.66 2.60 31.62
CA TRP A 865 -7.42 2.74 32.39
C TRP A 865 -6.28 3.14 31.45
N PHE A 866 -5.37 3.98 31.92
CA PHE A 866 -4.24 4.46 31.12
C PHE A 866 -3.03 4.79 31.99
N ASP A 867 -1.85 4.79 31.36
CA ASP A 867 -0.63 5.32 31.96
C ASP A 867 -0.49 6.82 31.63
N PRO A 868 -0.35 7.71 32.64
CA PRO A 868 -0.12 9.14 32.42
C PRO A 868 1.17 9.46 31.65
N GLU A 869 2.21 8.64 31.78
CA GLU A 869 3.48 8.80 31.06
C GLU A 869 3.36 8.39 29.59
N ARG A 870 2.29 7.65 29.23
CA ARG A 870 2.00 7.19 27.88
C ARG A 870 0.55 7.41 27.48
N SER A 871 0.13 8.67 27.61
CA SER A 871 -1.22 9.11 27.25
C SER A 871 -1.58 8.80 25.80
N GLY A 872 -2.80 8.31 25.56
CA GLY A 872 -3.30 7.94 24.23
C GLY A 872 -3.38 6.44 23.99
N SER A 873 -2.79 5.62 24.86
CA SER A 873 -2.94 4.16 24.90
C SER A 873 -3.48 3.70 26.25
N GLY A 874 -4.00 2.48 26.33
CA GLY A 874 -4.50 1.93 27.60
C GLY A 874 -5.43 0.73 27.44
N TYR A 875 -6.30 0.57 28.44
CA TYR A 875 -7.08 -0.66 28.66
C TYR A 875 -8.52 -0.37 29.06
N SER A 876 -9.48 -0.98 28.37
CA SER A 876 -10.89 -1.04 28.78
C SER A 876 -11.16 -2.38 29.46
N VAL A 877 -11.54 -2.33 30.74
CA VAL A 877 -11.72 -3.49 31.61
C VAL A 877 -13.20 -3.67 31.93
N GLN A 878 -13.68 -4.92 31.87
CA GLN A 878 -14.99 -5.33 32.33
C GLN A 878 -14.87 -6.57 33.23
N THR A 879 -15.54 -6.53 34.37
CA THR A 879 -15.53 -7.59 35.39
C THR A 879 -16.93 -8.11 35.70
N TRP A 880 -17.00 -9.32 36.27
CA TRP A 880 -18.22 -9.98 36.74
C TRP A 880 -17.98 -10.70 38.07
N GLU A 881 -19.06 -10.93 38.83
CA GLU A 881 -19.03 -11.60 40.15
C GLU A 881 -18.48 -13.03 40.10
N ASN A 882 -18.63 -13.73 38.98
CA ASN A 882 -18.16 -15.10 38.80
C ASN A 882 -16.64 -15.22 38.56
N GLY A 883 -15.88 -14.11 38.65
CA GLY A 883 -14.44 -14.08 38.37
C GLY A 883 -14.09 -13.97 36.88
N TYR A 884 -15.07 -13.67 36.01
CA TYR A 884 -14.78 -13.36 34.62
C TYR A 884 -14.19 -11.96 34.50
N VAL A 885 -13.11 -11.84 33.72
CA VAL A 885 -12.47 -10.56 33.39
C VAL A 885 -12.29 -10.50 31.89
N TYR A 886 -12.72 -9.41 31.29
CA TYR A 886 -12.48 -9.07 29.89
C TYR A 886 -11.72 -7.75 29.82
N VAL A 887 -10.67 -7.72 29.01
CA VAL A 887 -9.88 -6.52 28.77
C VAL A 887 -9.70 -6.32 27.28
N ALA A 888 -10.00 -5.11 26.80
CA ALA A 888 -9.66 -4.65 25.47
C ALA A 888 -8.57 -3.57 25.56
N SER A 889 -7.40 -3.85 24.99
CA SER A 889 -6.30 -2.89 24.93
C SER A 889 -6.53 -1.96 23.74
N PHE A 890 -6.42 -0.63 23.91
CA PHE A 890 -6.39 0.34 22.82
C PHE A 890 -4.95 0.83 22.64
N ILE A 891 -4.30 0.29 21.62
CA ILE A 891 -2.84 0.36 21.39
C ILE A 891 -2.56 0.65 19.90
N TYR A 892 -1.32 0.52 19.46
CA TYR A 892 -0.91 0.85 18.08
C TYR A 892 0.01 -0.19 17.47
N ASP A 893 0.00 -0.29 16.14
CA ASP A 893 0.96 -1.08 15.37
C ASP A 893 2.26 -0.32 15.04
N ALA A 894 3.20 -0.95 14.35
CA ALA A 894 4.47 -0.33 13.95
C ALA A 894 4.31 0.92 13.05
N LYS A 895 3.16 1.09 12.38
CA LYS A 895 2.86 2.24 11.51
C LYS A 895 2.15 3.37 12.29
N GLY A 896 1.87 3.15 13.56
CA GLY A 896 1.14 4.06 14.43
C GLY A 896 -0.37 4.03 14.22
N PHE A 897 -0.92 3.01 13.54
CA PHE A 897 -2.37 2.87 13.39
C PHE A 897 -2.98 2.26 14.65
N PRO A 898 -4.20 2.68 15.04
CA PRO A 898 -4.87 2.19 16.22
C PRO A 898 -5.25 0.72 16.04
N ARG A 899 -4.88 -0.11 17.01
CA ARG A 899 -5.16 -1.54 17.10
C ARG A 899 -5.79 -1.86 18.43
N PHE A 900 -6.66 -2.86 18.43
CA PHE A 900 -7.11 -3.46 19.67
C PHE A 900 -6.78 -4.94 19.73
N ALA A 901 -6.48 -5.38 20.93
CA ALA A 901 -6.29 -6.78 21.27
C ALA A 901 -7.06 -7.07 22.56
N SER A 902 -7.56 -8.28 22.70
CA SER A 902 -8.39 -8.66 23.84
C SER A 902 -7.74 -9.74 24.69
N ALA A 903 -7.90 -9.64 26.00
CA ALA A 903 -7.51 -10.66 26.97
C ALA A 903 -8.76 -11.02 27.77
N GLU A 904 -8.97 -12.31 28.00
CA GLU A 904 -10.12 -12.80 28.77
C GLU A 904 -9.69 -13.96 29.66
N THR A 905 -10.18 -13.96 30.90
CA THR A 905 -9.93 -15.04 31.85
C THR A 905 -11.16 -15.33 32.68
N LEU A 906 -11.30 -16.58 33.11
CA LEU A 906 -12.28 -17.01 34.10
C LEU A 906 -11.53 -17.64 35.26
N THR A 907 -11.09 -16.80 36.19
CA THR A 907 -10.33 -17.24 37.37
C THR A 907 -10.91 -16.60 38.64
N PRO A 908 -11.03 -17.34 39.76
CA PRO A 908 -11.26 -16.71 41.05
C PRO A 908 -10.19 -15.63 41.30
N TYR A 909 -10.53 -14.55 42.02
CA TYR A 909 -9.62 -13.42 42.23
C TYR A 909 -8.19 -13.86 42.60
N LEU A 910 -7.23 -13.40 41.80
CA LEU A 910 -5.80 -13.46 42.07
C LEU A 910 -5.28 -12.02 42.14
N ALA A 911 -4.25 -11.80 42.97
CA ALA A 911 -3.55 -10.51 43.00
C ALA A 911 -2.91 -10.18 41.64
N THR A 912 -2.54 -11.22 40.88
CA THR A 912 -1.94 -11.11 39.55
C THR A 912 -2.64 -12.10 38.61
N ILE A 913 -3.06 -11.61 37.44
CA ILE A 913 -3.74 -12.42 36.43
C ILE A 913 -2.92 -12.40 35.14
N ASP A 914 -2.41 -13.56 34.73
CA ASP A 914 -1.83 -13.77 33.40
C ASP A 914 -2.92 -14.26 32.44
N SER A 915 -3.05 -13.61 31.29
CA SER A 915 -3.98 -13.98 30.24
C SER A 915 -3.30 -13.94 28.88
N GLY A 916 -3.51 -15.02 28.11
CA GLY A 916 -3.19 -15.02 26.69
C GLY A 916 -3.98 -13.91 25.96
N VAL A 917 -3.27 -13.15 25.13
CA VAL A 917 -3.83 -12.08 24.32
C VAL A 917 -4.31 -12.64 22.99
N ARG A 918 -5.45 -12.13 22.55
CA ARG A 918 -6.12 -12.46 21.31
C ARG A 918 -6.17 -11.25 20.40
N GLN A 919 -5.54 -11.36 19.24
CA GLN A 919 -5.83 -10.50 18.11
C GLN A 919 -7.06 -11.05 17.39
N THR A 920 -8.06 -10.19 17.20
CA THR A 920 -9.26 -10.54 16.45
C THR A 920 -9.26 -9.94 15.06
N ALA A 921 -9.82 -10.66 14.09
CA ALA A 921 -10.28 -10.09 12.83
C ALA A 921 -11.77 -10.35 12.68
N GLY A 922 -12.55 -9.35 12.32
CA GLY A 922 -14.00 -9.42 12.40
C GLY A 922 -14.71 -8.49 11.42
N PRO A 923 -16.05 -8.53 11.38
CA PRO A 923 -16.83 -7.83 10.37
C PRO A 923 -16.74 -6.32 10.57
N CYS A 924 -16.19 -5.62 9.59
CA CYS A 924 -16.13 -4.16 9.63
C CYS A 924 -17.54 -3.53 9.72
N PRO A 925 -17.71 -2.35 10.36
CA PRO A 925 -19.02 -1.72 10.53
C PRO A 925 -19.79 -1.51 9.23
N LEU A 926 -19.07 -1.24 8.14
CA LEU A 926 -19.62 -0.86 6.83
C LEU A 926 -19.41 -1.93 5.77
N CYS A 927 -19.14 -3.17 6.17
CA CYS A 927 -19.02 -4.30 5.27
C CYS A 927 -20.43 -4.84 5.01
N LEU A 928 -20.77 -5.08 3.74
CA LEU A 928 -22.02 -5.77 3.40
C LEU A 928 -21.99 -7.16 4.03
N ALA A 929 -23.12 -7.61 4.60
CA ALA A 929 -23.27 -9.01 5.01
C ALA A 929 -23.28 -9.91 3.77
N GLN A 930 -22.10 -10.24 3.26
CA GLN A 930 -21.88 -11.42 2.43
C GLN A 930 -21.66 -12.57 3.40
N PRO A 931 -22.63 -13.48 3.64
CA PRO A 931 -22.48 -14.60 4.58
C PRO A 931 -21.37 -15.60 4.21
N LYS A 932 -20.68 -15.39 3.08
CA LYS A 932 -19.51 -16.16 2.64
C LYS A 932 -18.16 -15.44 2.83
N LEU A 933 -18.15 -14.12 3.06
CA LEU A 933 -16.94 -13.28 3.09
C LEU A 933 -16.78 -12.44 4.34
N ALA A 934 -17.82 -12.21 5.15
CA ALA A 934 -17.59 -11.72 6.50
C ALA A 934 -16.81 -12.82 7.23
N PRO A 935 -15.53 -12.63 7.60
CA PRO A 935 -14.87 -13.62 8.41
C PRO A 935 -15.71 -13.77 9.67
N LEU A 936 -16.15 -15.00 9.96
CA LEU A 936 -16.47 -15.36 11.34
C LEU A 936 -15.31 -14.83 12.19
N LEU A 937 -15.61 -14.20 13.33
CA LEU A 937 -14.63 -13.65 14.24
C LEU A 937 -13.42 -14.58 14.33
N GLN A 938 -12.31 -14.20 13.70
CA GLN A 938 -11.07 -14.96 13.73
C GLN A 938 -10.32 -14.53 14.96
N VAL A 939 -9.86 -15.51 15.73
CA VAL A 939 -9.14 -15.28 16.97
C VAL A 939 -7.76 -15.89 16.82
N ARG A 940 -6.71 -15.08 16.94
CA ARG A 940 -5.32 -15.53 16.89
C ARG A 940 -4.65 -15.20 18.22
N SER A 941 -3.84 -16.11 18.74
CA SER A 941 -2.97 -15.79 19.87
C SER A 941 -1.94 -14.78 19.42
N ALA A 942 -1.76 -13.71 20.20
CA ALA A 942 -0.90 -12.58 19.86
C ALA A 942 0.11 -12.28 20.98
N GLY A 943 0.08 -12.97 22.11
CA GLY A 943 1.03 -12.75 23.19
C GLY A 943 0.39 -12.91 24.57
N VAL A 944 0.91 -12.16 25.54
CA VAL A 944 0.51 -12.24 26.95
C VAL A 944 0.28 -10.84 27.54
N THR A 945 -0.68 -10.77 28.46
CA THR A 945 -0.92 -9.59 29.27
C THR A 945 -1.11 -10.02 30.72
N GLU A 946 -0.43 -9.30 31.62
CA GLU A 946 -0.50 -9.51 33.06
C GLU A 946 -1.14 -8.29 33.73
N PHE A 947 -2.16 -8.54 34.55
CA PHE A 947 -2.88 -7.51 35.31
C PHE A 947 -2.58 -7.64 36.81
N ASP A 948 -2.15 -6.55 37.45
CA ASP A 948 -1.91 -6.49 38.89
C ASP A 948 -3.05 -5.77 39.63
N PHE A 949 -3.74 -6.51 40.50
CA PHE A 949 -4.79 -6.05 41.39
C PHE A 949 -4.39 -6.09 42.88
N SER A 950 -3.10 -6.27 43.18
CA SER A 950 -2.57 -6.43 44.55
C SER A 950 -2.88 -5.23 45.47
N SER A 951 -3.08 -4.04 44.89
CA SER A 951 -3.41 -2.81 45.61
C SER A 951 -4.91 -2.66 45.93
N GLY A 952 -5.76 -3.61 45.51
CA GLY A 952 -7.22 -3.50 45.64
C GLY A 952 -7.88 -2.63 44.57
N THR A 953 -7.17 -2.39 43.47
CA THR A 953 -7.57 -1.72 42.21
C THR A 953 -6.56 -2.16 41.13
N LEU A 954 -6.86 -1.96 39.84
CA LEU A 954 -5.86 -2.21 38.80
C LEU A 954 -4.70 -1.22 38.93
N GLY A 955 -3.53 -1.72 39.34
CA GLY A 955 -2.34 -0.90 39.61
C GLY A 955 -1.35 -0.86 38.46
N SER A 956 -1.12 -2.00 37.80
CA SER A 956 -0.22 -2.06 36.64
C SER A 956 -0.65 -3.10 35.62
N VAL A 957 -0.22 -2.88 34.38
CA VAL A 957 -0.45 -3.81 33.27
C VAL A 957 0.85 -4.02 32.51
N PHE A 958 1.30 -5.28 32.45
CA PHE A 958 2.34 -5.69 31.51
C PHE A 958 1.68 -6.23 30.25
N SER A 959 2.15 -5.82 29.08
CA SER A 959 1.67 -6.34 27.79
C SER A 959 2.86 -6.68 26.92
N ASP A 960 2.84 -7.85 26.30
CA ASP A 960 3.75 -8.24 25.24
C ASP A 960 2.95 -8.87 24.11
N ILE A 961 2.71 -8.09 23.07
CA ILE A 961 1.77 -8.42 21.99
C ILE A 961 2.53 -8.36 20.66
N GLY A 962 2.75 -9.50 20.02
CA GLY A 962 3.18 -9.60 18.64
C GLY A 962 1.96 -9.67 17.71
N PHE A 963 1.77 -8.64 16.89
CA PHE A 963 0.69 -8.67 15.90
C PHE A 963 0.99 -9.69 14.80
N VAL A 964 -0.07 -10.26 14.23
CA VAL A 964 0.00 -11.33 13.24
C VAL A 964 -0.86 -11.03 12.02
N GLY A 965 -0.57 -11.67 10.88
CA GLY A 965 -1.30 -11.43 9.63
C GLY A 965 -0.95 -10.07 9.03
N ASN A 966 -1.96 -9.29 8.65
CA ASN A 966 -1.78 -8.01 7.96
C ASN A 966 -1.50 -6.82 8.89
N VAL A 967 -1.26 -7.09 10.18
CA VAL A 967 -0.91 -6.06 11.18
C VAL A 967 0.55 -6.24 11.54
N GLU A 968 1.35 -5.21 11.30
CA GLU A 968 2.81 -5.25 11.44
C GLU A 968 3.27 -4.80 12.84
N GLY A 969 4.31 -5.46 13.34
CA GLY A 969 5.02 -5.05 14.55
C GLY A 969 4.51 -5.69 15.84
N SER A 970 4.97 -5.12 16.95
CA SER A 970 4.61 -5.56 18.30
C SER A 970 4.35 -4.37 19.21
N TRP A 971 3.65 -4.63 20.30
CA TRP A 971 3.41 -3.71 21.40
C TRP A 971 3.85 -4.35 22.70
N THR A 972 4.96 -3.88 23.24
CA THR A 972 5.49 -4.33 24.54
C THR A 972 5.53 -3.16 25.51
N SER A 973 4.99 -3.35 26.72
CA SER A 973 4.90 -2.29 27.72
C SER A 973 4.73 -2.75 29.15
N PHE A 974 5.11 -1.87 30.07
CA PHE A 974 4.82 -2.00 31.49
C PHE A 974 4.23 -0.68 31.99
N ASP A 975 2.92 -0.66 32.19
CA ASP A 975 2.16 0.55 32.45
C ASP A 975 1.77 0.66 33.91
N GLN A 976 1.99 1.83 34.50
CA GLN A 976 1.46 2.20 35.81
C GLN A 976 0.13 2.92 35.60
N VAL A 977 -0.98 2.19 35.78
CA VAL A 977 -2.28 2.66 35.27
C VAL A 977 -3.11 3.36 36.34
N GLN A 978 -3.93 4.29 35.88
CA GLN A 978 -4.99 4.94 36.66
C GLN A 978 -6.28 5.03 35.84
N PRO A 979 -7.45 5.24 36.47
CA PRO A 979 -8.71 5.38 35.75
C PRO A 979 -8.70 6.56 34.76
N LEU A 980 -9.15 6.31 33.55
CA LEU A 980 -9.50 7.31 32.53
C LEU A 980 -10.98 7.64 32.66
N GLY A 981 -11.30 8.60 33.53
CA GLY A 981 -12.67 9.00 33.83
C GLY A 981 -13.27 8.22 35.00
N GLU A 982 -14.61 8.12 35.03
CA GLU A 982 -15.32 7.38 36.07
C GLU A 982 -15.35 5.87 35.80
N ILE A 983 -15.35 5.08 36.87
CA ILE A 983 -15.54 3.62 36.82
C ILE A 983 -17.03 3.25 36.85
N GLN A 984 -17.37 2.02 36.43
CA GLN A 984 -18.74 1.55 36.24
C GLN A 984 -19.55 1.50 37.56
N GLY A 985 -18.90 1.18 38.69
CA GLY A 985 -19.61 0.86 39.91
C GLY A 985 -20.05 -0.61 39.98
N CYS A 986 -20.07 -1.17 41.19
CA CYS A 986 -20.66 -2.48 41.43
C CYS A 986 -22.19 -2.43 41.36
N GLU A 987 -22.79 -3.38 40.65
CA GLU A 987 -24.23 -3.63 40.77
C GLU A 987 -24.49 -4.28 42.15
N LEU A 988 -25.44 -3.73 42.91
CA LEU A 988 -25.91 -4.30 44.19
C LEU A 988 -27.25 -5.01 44.00
#